data_AF-A0A5C3Q4W2-F1
#
_entry.id   AF-A0A5C3Q4W2-F1
#
_cell.length_a   1.000
_cell.length_b   1.000
_cell.length_c   1.000
_cell.angle_alpha   90.00
_cell.angle_beta   90.00
_cell.angle_gamma   90.00
#
_symmetry.space_group_name_H-M   'P 1'
#
loop_
_entity.id
_entity.type
_entity.pdbx_description
1 polymer ?
#
loop_
_entity_poly.entity_id
_entity_poly.type
_entity_poly.pdbx_seq_one_letter_code
_entity_poly.pdbx_strand_id
1 'polypeptide(L)'
;MSTPTPDLSYLSILNTCDVAYPRSPGPPRSLLPRSTPAQATHDAESTLLIPFRLSQDKGSAVVGLVRPVVVQALREEREHPFVFGYDFQPTPSALAQQQGEEQRGPPDPTFVAFSDQYKTHAERTEGIRRLCERWRDEGKWEGVCGKGQWRGEMYAIYRDPFGGRDYPVPGQGEEANLNYAFEMERSACALFGVVTYGVHMSVYHEEEDGSLRVWVPTRAKSKPTWPGYLDNSVAGGIPAGMSAFEAVVKESEEEASIAEDVARRWVKCTGAISYFFRTETGWLQPEVEYVYDLPIPRNADFKPRPNDGEVECFELLSQDECISRMRKGLFKPNCALVIIDLLIRKGFITPDNEPDFMEINTRLRGRFQYERCLEWPSALWRLRLKFGRHLEWLHGSRRQEDDDLKTSGASKYIEAQVNQVFFTSVNMHRVSKARLLRPISSYPSPLTTTTTTLLPHRTFSSSPSSSTSKSTPMLTLADLNPAVANVEYAVRGELAIKAEDYRVRLQEKPDGHGLPFQRVISSNIGNPQQKGLDQKPITWTRQVWPFPSLNLIWTGDGVVGVVWIAALTEFPELAELAPGAFPKDVVARAKELSDEIGSIGAYSHSQGVPLIREHVAQFISERDGYPSEPSHIFLTAGASAGVSLLINLLIDPSKKSGILIPIPQYPLYTAALAQFDGIPVPYHLDESAGWSTSIADVEAALEKAGKEGTKTKAMVVINPGNPTGAILDEKTMESIVKTCEKHGLVLLADEVYQDNLHDRENHPFISFKKVVSKLQSPIPLVSFHSISKGVSGECGRRGGYFELVNFPEDVRGQIYKMVSVGLCPPLSGQIGVDSMVRPPKKGGESYDLWHSETSSTHAALAQRTQLMAARLNALPGVSCVQSPGALYLFPKITLPPRALEEAKKRGKEPDVMYALEMLDKTGVCVVAGSGFGQKEGEAHYRVTCLCPGVEEYVGLLEGFHREFYEEYS
;
A
#
# COMPACT_ATOMS: atom_id res chain seq x y z
N MET A 1 -4.06 1.18 -57.56
CA MET A 1 -4.54 2.02 -56.45
C MET A 1 -4.40 1.21 -55.19
N SER A 2 -3.43 1.52 -54.35
CA SER A 2 -3.25 0.87 -53.04
C SER A 2 -4.48 1.17 -52.18
N THR A 3 -5.10 0.14 -51.63
CA THR A 3 -6.14 0.27 -50.60
C THR A 3 -5.64 1.19 -49.49
N PRO A 4 -6.44 2.17 -49.00
CA PRO A 4 -6.04 3.00 -47.87
C PRO A 4 -5.71 2.12 -46.68
N THR A 5 -4.50 2.25 -46.13
CA THR A 5 -4.13 1.62 -44.87
C THR A 5 -5.06 2.17 -43.78
N PRO A 6 -5.71 1.32 -42.96
CA PRO A 6 -6.58 1.81 -41.89
C PRO A 6 -5.79 2.66 -40.89
N ASP A 7 -6.40 3.74 -40.41
CA ASP A 7 -5.85 4.60 -39.36
C ASP A 7 -5.56 3.78 -38.09
N LEU A 8 -4.42 4.01 -37.46
CA LEU A 8 -4.01 3.36 -36.21
C LEU A 8 -4.83 3.90 -35.04
N SER A 9 -5.26 3.02 -34.12
CA SER A 9 -5.76 3.45 -32.81
C SER A 9 -4.63 3.96 -31.90
N TYR A 10 -4.93 4.73 -30.85
CA TYR A 10 -3.91 5.15 -29.87
C TYR A 10 -3.23 3.93 -29.22
N LEU A 11 -4.00 2.89 -28.89
CA LEU A 11 -3.43 1.65 -28.37
C LEU A 11 -2.51 0.94 -29.39
N SER A 12 -2.83 0.99 -30.68
CA SER A 12 -1.97 0.43 -31.75
C SER A 12 -0.66 1.19 -31.88
N ILE A 13 -0.69 2.52 -31.72
CA ILE A 13 0.50 3.36 -31.66
C ILE A 13 1.36 2.97 -30.44
N LEU A 14 0.76 2.88 -29.26
CA LEU A 14 1.44 2.41 -28.04
C LEU A 14 2.10 1.05 -28.24
N ASN A 15 1.40 0.09 -28.83
CA ASN A 15 1.92 -1.27 -29.08
C ASN A 15 3.19 -1.28 -29.95
N THR A 16 3.47 -0.23 -30.72
CA THR A 16 4.73 -0.11 -31.50
C THR A 16 5.94 0.07 -30.59
N CYS A 17 5.75 0.74 -29.44
CA CYS A 17 6.76 0.99 -28.41
C CYS A 17 6.55 0.13 -27.16
N ASP A 18 5.58 -0.78 -27.16
CA ASP A 18 5.22 -1.64 -26.02
C ASP A 18 5.08 -3.10 -26.49
N VAL A 19 6.10 -3.58 -27.20
CA VAL A 19 6.13 -4.93 -27.77
C VAL A 19 6.47 -6.00 -26.70
N ALA A 20 6.71 -5.58 -25.45
CA ALA A 20 7.36 -6.38 -24.42
C ALA A 20 6.60 -6.48 -23.09
N TYR A 21 5.27 -6.50 -23.11
CA TYR A 21 4.64 -7.57 -22.32
C TYR A 21 5.04 -8.87 -23.02
N PRO A 22 5.88 -9.75 -22.45
CA PRO A 22 6.05 -11.09 -22.98
C PRO A 22 4.66 -11.72 -23.02
N ARG A 23 4.03 -11.68 -24.20
CA ARG A 23 2.72 -12.28 -24.39
C ARG A 23 2.88 -13.74 -24.02
N SER A 24 1.99 -14.21 -23.15
CA SER A 24 1.78 -15.64 -22.93
C SER A 24 1.74 -16.33 -24.31
N PRO A 25 2.41 -17.48 -24.53
CA PRO A 25 2.31 -18.19 -25.79
C PRO A 25 0.87 -18.64 -25.97
N GLY A 26 0.07 -17.81 -26.64
CA GLY A 26 -1.25 -18.19 -27.14
C GLY A 26 -1.11 -19.12 -28.34
N PRO A 27 -2.15 -19.89 -28.67
CA PRO A 27 -2.12 -20.73 -29.87
C PRO A 27 -1.94 -19.84 -31.11
N PRO A 28 -1.27 -20.34 -32.16
CA PRO A 28 -0.93 -19.55 -33.33
C PRO A 28 -2.20 -19.01 -33.99
N ARG A 29 -2.36 -17.69 -34.02
CA ARG A 29 -3.36 -17.05 -34.88
C ARG A 29 -2.85 -17.16 -36.32
N SER A 30 -3.48 -18.06 -37.07
CA SER A 30 -3.41 -18.08 -38.52
C SER A 30 -4.02 -16.79 -39.08
N LEU A 31 -3.62 -16.49 -40.32
CA LEU A 31 -4.16 -15.48 -41.25
C LEU A 31 -3.46 -14.11 -41.21
N LEU A 32 -2.43 -13.96 -42.05
CA LEU A 32 -2.37 -13.00 -43.17
C LEU A 32 -1.29 -13.47 -44.17
N PRO A 33 -1.41 -13.16 -45.49
CA PRO A 33 -0.64 -13.84 -46.53
C PRO A 33 0.81 -13.37 -46.61
N ARG A 34 1.72 -14.33 -46.72
CA ARG A 34 3.14 -14.12 -47.02
C ARG A 34 3.30 -13.48 -48.40
N SER A 35 4.01 -12.36 -48.47
CA SER A 35 4.67 -11.93 -49.72
C SER A 35 6.16 -11.61 -49.49
N THR A 36 6.95 -12.29 -50.31
CA THR A 36 8.38 -12.14 -50.67
C THR A 36 9.48 -12.61 -49.69
N PRO A 37 10.41 -13.50 -50.15
CA PRO A 37 11.46 -14.08 -49.32
C PRO A 37 12.82 -13.39 -49.56
N ALA A 38 13.32 -12.65 -48.58
CA ALA A 38 14.75 -12.38 -48.42
C ALA A 38 15.04 -11.82 -47.01
N GLN A 39 15.90 -12.51 -46.25
CA GLN A 39 16.65 -12.00 -45.09
C GLN A 39 15.87 -11.62 -43.81
N ALA A 40 15.04 -12.52 -43.29
CA ALA A 40 14.62 -12.47 -41.87
C ALA A 40 14.57 -13.89 -41.28
N THR A 41 15.75 -14.47 -41.04
CA THR A 41 15.89 -15.72 -40.28
C THR A 41 16.69 -15.43 -39.03
N HIS A 42 16.00 -15.02 -37.96
CA HIS A 42 16.31 -15.34 -36.56
C HIS A 42 15.11 -14.92 -35.69
N ASP A 43 14.14 -15.83 -35.62
CA ASP A 43 13.18 -16.09 -34.55
C ASP A 43 12.55 -14.90 -33.81
N ALA A 44 11.36 -14.52 -34.29
CA ALA A 44 10.37 -13.74 -33.58
C ALA A 44 9.52 -14.59 -32.59
N GLU A 45 10.04 -15.74 -32.12
CA GLU A 45 9.37 -16.64 -31.18
C GLU A 45 9.95 -16.49 -29.76
N SER A 46 9.06 -16.25 -28.79
CA SER A 46 9.20 -16.36 -27.32
C SER A 46 10.60 -16.57 -26.72
N THR A 47 11.52 -15.62 -26.86
CA THR A 47 12.87 -15.74 -26.29
C THR A 47 12.85 -15.36 -24.80
N LEU A 48 13.20 -16.31 -23.93
CA LEU A 48 13.38 -16.08 -22.50
C LEU A 48 14.53 -15.09 -22.28
N LEU A 49 14.23 -13.88 -21.78
CA LEU A 49 15.24 -12.88 -21.45
C LEU A 49 15.91 -13.21 -20.12
N ILE A 50 17.21 -12.98 -20.02
CA ILE A 50 18.04 -13.31 -18.85
C ILE A 50 18.34 -12.03 -18.06
N PRO A 51 17.93 -11.93 -16.77
CA PRO A 51 18.23 -10.79 -15.93
C PRO A 51 19.73 -10.47 -15.82
N PHE A 52 20.07 -9.19 -15.95
CA PHE A 52 21.41 -8.65 -15.70
C PHE A 52 21.46 -7.96 -14.33
N ARG A 53 22.25 -8.53 -13.40
CA ARG A 53 22.43 -8.05 -12.02
C ARG A 53 23.77 -7.34 -11.82
N LEU A 54 23.82 -6.44 -10.84
CA LEU A 54 25.08 -5.78 -10.45
C LEU A 54 26.07 -6.67 -9.70
N SER A 55 25.61 -7.77 -9.11
CA SER A 55 26.42 -8.74 -8.38
C SER A 55 25.70 -10.09 -8.31
N GLN A 56 26.39 -11.12 -7.82
CA GLN A 56 25.86 -12.48 -7.68
C GLN A 56 24.84 -12.61 -6.53
N ASP A 57 24.76 -11.61 -5.66
CA ASP A 57 23.92 -11.65 -4.47
C ASP A 57 22.44 -11.76 -4.83
N LYS A 58 21.70 -12.57 -4.04
CA LYS A 58 20.27 -12.85 -4.27
C LYS A 58 19.38 -11.60 -4.22
N GLY A 59 19.82 -10.54 -3.54
CA GLY A 59 19.15 -9.24 -3.45
C GLY A 59 19.72 -8.16 -4.38
N SER A 60 20.65 -8.51 -5.28
CA SER A 60 21.27 -7.55 -6.18
C SER A 60 20.26 -6.97 -7.15
N ALA A 61 20.32 -5.65 -7.37
CA ALA A 61 19.47 -4.96 -8.35
C ALA A 61 19.63 -5.55 -9.76
N VAL A 62 18.50 -5.74 -10.46
CA VAL A 62 18.43 -6.08 -11.88
C VAL A 62 18.41 -4.78 -12.67
N VAL A 63 19.42 -4.57 -13.49
CA VAL A 63 19.64 -3.32 -14.23
C VAL A 63 19.38 -3.45 -15.73
N GLY A 64 19.16 -4.67 -16.23
CA GLY A 64 18.80 -4.91 -17.63
C GLY A 64 18.31 -6.34 -17.89
N LEU A 65 17.92 -6.59 -19.15
CA LEU A 65 17.43 -7.88 -19.65
C LEU A 65 18.21 -8.29 -20.90
N VAL A 66 19.01 -9.35 -20.77
CA VAL A 66 19.97 -9.80 -21.79
C VAL A 66 19.36 -10.90 -22.64
N ARG A 67 19.57 -10.85 -23.96
CA ARG A 67 19.13 -11.91 -24.87
C ARG A 67 20.09 -13.12 -24.80
N PRO A 68 19.60 -14.36 -24.98
CA PRO A 68 20.46 -15.56 -24.95
C PRO A 68 21.67 -15.50 -25.89
N VAL A 69 21.53 -14.89 -27.07
CA VAL A 69 22.63 -14.74 -28.03
C VAL A 69 23.79 -13.90 -27.47
N VAL A 70 23.49 -12.91 -26.61
CA VAL A 70 24.51 -12.09 -25.94
C VAL A 70 25.16 -12.90 -24.82
N VAL A 71 24.40 -13.73 -24.10
CA VAL A 71 24.96 -14.62 -23.08
C VAL A 71 25.92 -15.65 -23.69
N GLN A 72 25.57 -16.22 -24.84
CA GLN A 72 26.47 -17.10 -25.58
C GLN A 72 27.74 -16.37 -25.99
N ALA A 73 27.61 -15.18 -26.59
CA ALA A 73 28.76 -14.36 -26.96
C ALA A 73 29.68 -14.05 -25.77
N LEU A 74 29.11 -13.79 -24.59
CA LEU A 74 29.87 -13.59 -23.36
C LEU A 74 30.65 -14.84 -22.94
N ARG A 75 30.07 -16.05 -23.06
CA ARG A 75 30.75 -17.32 -22.72
C ARG A 75 31.95 -17.63 -23.63
N GLU A 76 31.92 -17.14 -24.86
CA GLU A 76 33.00 -17.29 -25.82
C GLU A 76 34.15 -16.30 -25.58
N GLU A 77 33.91 -15.23 -24.81
CA GLU A 77 34.96 -14.28 -24.44
C GLU A 77 35.92 -14.91 -23.44
N ARG A 78 37.22 -14.83 -23.73
CA ARG A 78 38.26 -15.31 -22.79
C ARG A 78 38.35 -14.47 -21.53
N GLU A 79 38.10 -13.17 -21.65
CA GLU A 79 38.17 -12.20 -20.56
C GLU A 79 36.94 -11.29 -20.61
N HIS A 80 36.02 -11.44 -19.65
CA HIS A 80 34.83 -10.60 -19.54
C HIS A 80 34.52 -10.26 -18.08
N PRO A 81 33.79 -9.17 -17.80
CA PRO A 81 33.56 -8.76 -16.42
C PRO A 81 32.51 -9.60 -15.69
N PHE A 82 31.77 -10.44 -16.42
CA PHE A 82 30.60 -11.13 -15.91
C PHE A 82 30.86 -12.52 -15.34
N VAL A 83 29.88 -13.01 -14.60
CA VAL A 83 29.69 -14.38 -14.13
C VAL A 83 28.28 -14.83 -14.48
N PHE A 84 28.14 -16.13 -14.71
CA PHE A 84 26.89 -16.75 -15.09
C PHE A 84 26.31 -17.48 -13.89
N GLY A 85 25.19 -16.98 -13.39
CA GLY A 85 24.58 -17.48 -12.17
C GLY A 85 23.36 -18.36 -12.42
N TYR A 86 23.09 -19.22 -11.44
CA TYR A 86 21.94 -20.12 -11.44
C TYR A 86 21.25 -20.00 -10.07
N ASP A 87 20.07 -19.39 -10.04
CA ASP A 87 19.24 -19.23 -8.84
C ASP A 87 18.73 -20.59 -8.31
N PHE A 88 18.95 -21.67 -9.07
CA PHE A 88 18.68 -23.05 -8.71
C PHE A 88 19.92 -23.90 -9.00
N GLN A 89 20.37 -24.72 -8.04
CA GLN A 89 21.40 -25.71 -8.34
C GLN A 89 20.82 -26.80 -9.25
N PRO A 90 21.37 -27.04 -10.45
CA PRO A 90 21.00 -28.23 -11.21
C PRO A 90 21.34 -29.46 -10.37
N THR A 91 20.39 -30.39 -10.24
CA THR A 91 20.64 -31.62 -9.48
C THR A 91 21.77 -32.42 -10.12
N PRO A 92 22.60 -33.16 -9.34
CA PRO A 92 23.65 -34.02 -9.88
C PRO A 92 23.13 -35.02 -10.93
N SER A 93 21.86 -35.44 -10.83
CA SER A 93 21.23 -36.33 -11.83
C SER A 93 20.96 -35.65 -13.18
N ALA A 94 20.71 -34.33 -13.22
CA ALA A 94 20.52 -33.58 -14.46
C ALA A 94 21.85 -33.34 -15.19
N LEU A 95 22.94 -33.19 -14.43
CA LEU A 95 24.31 -33.15 -14.96
C LEU A 95 24.79 -34.53 -15.42
N ALA A 96 24.39 -35.61 -14.74
CA ALA A 96 24.76 -36.99 -15.10
C ALA A 96 23.99 -37.53 -16.32
N GLN A 97 22.73 -37.13 -16.55
CA GLN A 97 21.98 -37.53 -17.75
C GLN A 97 22.47 -36.84 -19.04
N GLN A 98 23.12 -35.69 -18.94
CA GLN A 98 23.77 -35.06 -20.11
C GLN A 98 25.12 -35.70 -20.49
N GLN A 99 25.71 -36.54 -19.64
CA GLN A 99 26.94 -37.26 -19.97
C GLN A 99 26.72 -38.40 -21.00
N GLY A 100 25.47 -38.68 -21.38
CA GLY A 100 25.12 -39.62 -22.45
C GLY A 100 24.82 -38.98 -23.82
N GLU A 101 24.79 -37.65 -23.94
CA GLU A 101 24.50 -36.94 -25.20
C GLU A 101 25.61 -35.92 -25.51
N GLU A 102 26.55 -36.32 -26.37
CA GLU A 102 27.82 -35.64 -26.63
C GLU A 102 27.75 -34.24 -27.31
N GLN A 103 26.61 -33.54 -27.35
CA GLN A 103 26.49 -32.26 -28.09
C GLN A 103 25.61 -31.15 -27.48
N ARG A 104 25.28 -31.16 -26.18
CA ARG A 104 24.61 -29.99 -25.56
C ARG A 104 25.54 -29.29 -24.56
N GLY A 105 25.90 -28.05 -24.88
CA GLY A 105 26.68 -27.16 -24.01
C GLY A 105 26.00 -26.88 -22.65
N PRO A 106 26.67 -26.17 -21.73
CA PRO A 106 26.16 -25.92 -20.39
C PRO A 106 24.80 -25.19 -20.41
N PRO A 107 23.88 -25.51 -19.49
CA PRO A 107 22.53 -24.93 -19.47
C PRO A 107 22.59 -23.40 -19.41
N ASP A 108 21.65 -22.72 -20.06
CA ASP A 108 21.54 -21.25 -20.02
C ASP A 108 21.44 -20.75 -18.56
N PRO A 109 22.16 -19.68 -18.19
CA PRO A 109 22.13 -19.17 -16.83
C PRO A 109 20.80 -18.49 -16.51
N THR A 110 20.40 -18.50 -15.24
CA THR A 110 19.19 -17.80 -14.81
C THR A 110 19.42 -16.30 -14.64
N PHE A 111 20.68 -15.88 -14.52
CA PHE A 111 21.08 -14.47 -14.57
C PHE A 111 22.54 -14.31 -15.03
N VAL A 112 22.87 -13.11 -15.50
CA VAL A 112 24.25 -12.65 -15.71
C VAL A 112 24.53 -11.58 -14.66
N ALA A 113 25.70 -11.60 -14.02
CA ALA A 113 26.09 -10.56 -13.06
C ALA A 113 27.52 -10.11 -13.27
N PHE A 114 27.89 -8.92 -12.82
CA PHE A 114 29.31 -8.59 -12.67
C PHE A 114 29.98 -9.54 -11.66
N SER A 115 31.21 -9.96 -11.96
CA SER A 115 32.04 -10.76 -11.05
C SER A 115 32.49 -9.94 -9.84
N ASP A 116 32.84 -10.63 -8.74
CA ASP A 116 33.14 -10.02 -7.45
C ASP A 116 34.36 -9.08 -7.45
N GLN A 117 35.13 -9.05 -8.55
CA GLN A 117 36.22 -8.09 -8.76
C GLN A 117 35.75 -6.70 -9.25
N TYR A 118 34.49 -6.54 -9.68
CA TYR A 118 33.93 -5.28 -10.17
C TYR A 118 32.87 -4.73 -9.19
N LYS A 119 33.31 -4.25 -8.02
CA LYS A 119 32.41 -3.85 -6.91
C LYS A 119 31.97 -2.40 -7.00
N THR A 120 32.86 -1.52 -7.46
CA THR A 120 32.61 -0.09 -7.59
C THR A 120 32.01 0.26 -8.95
N HIS A 121 31.36 1.42 -9.06
CA HIS A 121 30.83 1.87 -10.35
C HIS A 121 31.95 2.07 -11.39
N ALA A 122 33.13 2.57 -10.96
CA ALA A 122 34.28 2.79 -11.83
C ALA A 122 34.84 1.48 -12.39
N GLU A 123 34.98 0.45 -11.55
CA GLU A 123 35.39 -0.88 -12.00
C GLU A 123 34.39 -1.45 -13.02
N ARG A 124 33.09 -1.40 -12.73
CA ARG A 124 32.04 -1.89 -13.64
C ARG A 124 32.05 -1.16 -14.98
N THR A 125 32.16 0.17 -14.96
CA THR A 125 32.29 1.00 -16.16
C THR A 125 33.50 0.56 -16.98
N GLU A 126 34.66 0.40 -16.36
CA GLU A 126 35.88 0.01 -17.07
C GLU A 126 35.79 -1.41 -17.65
N GLY A 127 35.26 -2.36 -16.87
CA GLY A 127 35.08 -3.74 -17.31
C GLY A 127 34.16 -3.87 -18.52
N ILE A 128 33.04 -3.15 -18.51
CA ILE A 128 32.06 -3.20 -19.60
C ILE A 128 32.52 -2.40 -20.81
N ARG A 129 33.21 -1.26 -20.60
CA ARG A 129 33.83 -0.47 -21.68
C ARG A 129 34.80 -1.30 -22.49
N ARG A 130 35.74 -1.99 -21.83
CA ARG A 130 36.72 -2.88 -22.50
C ARG A 130 36.05 -3.96 -23.33
N LEU A 131 34.99 -4.57 -22.80
CA LEU A 131 34.22 -5.58 -23.52
C LEU A 131 33.56 -4.99 -24.78
N CYS A 132 32.83 -3.88 -24.63
CA CYS A 132 32.13 -3.24 -25.74
C CYS A 132 33.10 -2.74 -26.83
N GLU A 133 34.25 -2.17 -26.45
CA GLU A 133 35.29 -1.74 -27.40
C GLU A 133 35.88 -2.92 -28.19
N ARG A 134 36.13 -4.05 -27.55
CA ARG A 134 36.58 -5.26 -28.27
C ARG A 134 35.51 -5.76 -29.22
N TRP A 135 34.25 -5.88 -28.77
CA TRP A 135 33.14 -6.28 -29.64
C TRP A 135 32.97 -5.35 -30.85
N ARG A 136 33.21 -4.04 -30.65
CA ARG A 136 33.24 -3.05 -31.74
C ARG A 136 34.38 -3.30 -32.71
N ASP A 137 35.59 -3.51 -32.19
CA ASP A 137 36.80 -3.62 -33.02
C ASP A 137 36.85 -4.94 -33.79
N GLU A 138 36.29 -6.00 -33.22
CA GLU A 138 36.10 -7.32 -33.85
C GLU A 138 34.88 -7.37 -34.79
N GLY A 139 34.00 -6.36 -34.74
CA GLY A 139 32.79 -6.32 -35.56
C GLY A 139 31.72 -7.34 -35.14
N LYS A 140 31.73 -7.81 -33.89
CA LYS A 140 30.85 -8.89 -33.40
C LYS A 140 29.36 -8.55 -33.51
N TRP A 141 29.02 -7.28 -33.34
CA TRP A 141 27.64 -6.77 -33.40
C TRP A 141 27.53 -5.55 -34.32
N GLU A 142 27.92 -5.68 -35.59
CA GLU A 142 28.07 -4.55 -36.52
C GLU A 142 26.85 -3.62 -36.58
N GLY A 143 25.63 -4.17 -36.51
CA GLY A 143 24.37 -3.42 -36.53
C GLY A 143 23.94 -2.75 -35.23
N VAL A 144 24.69 -2.88 -34.13
CA VAL A 144 24.36 -2.28 -32.80
C VAL A 144 25.58 -1.68 -32.12
N CYS A 145 26.66 -2.45 -31.98
CA CYS A 145 27.89 -2.06 -31.30
C CYS A 145 29.08 -2.00 -32.27
N GLY A 146 28.84 -1.88 -33.57
CA GLY A 146 29.90 -1.75 -34.59
C GLY A 146 30.48 -0.34 -34.69
N LYS A 147 31.59 -0.20 -35.41
CA LYS A 147 32.26 1.09 -35.64
C LYS A 147 31.34 2.15 -36.26
N GLY A 148 30.40 1.75 -37.12
CA GLY A 148 29.42 2.66 -37.74
C GLY A 148 28.25 3.06 -36.84
N GLN A 149 28.07 2.39 -35.70
CA GLN A 149 27.01 2.69 -34.72
C GLN A 149 27.54 3.38 -33.46
N TRP A 150 28.85 3.28 -33.20
CA TRP A 150 29.52 3.87 -32.06
C TRP A 150 29.35 5.40 -32.06
N ARG A 151 28.95 5.97 -30.92
CA ARG A 151 28.64 7.40 -30.78
C ARG A 151 29.69 8.16 -29.98
N GLY A 152 30.50 7.46 -29.18
CA GLY A 152 31.43 8.09 -28.24
C GLY A 152 30.70 8.81 -27.12
N GLU A 153 29.50 8.34 -26.78
CA GLU A 153 28.59 8.97 -25.83
C GLU A 153 28.20 7.95 -24.76
N MET A 154 28.56 8.25 -23.52
CA MET A 154 28.30 7.37 -22.38
C MET A 154 26.95 7.70 -21.76
N TYR A 155 26.16 6.69 -21.44
CA TYR A 155 24.89 6.79 -20.74
C TYR A 155 25.02 6.22 -19.33
N ALA A 156 24.41 6.92 -18.35
CA ALA A 156 24.38 6.48 -16.97
C ALA A 156 23.34 5.37 -16.74
N ILE A 157 23.76 4.28 -16.11
CA ILE A 157 22.92 3.16 -15.71
C ILE A 157 22.68 3.22 -14.20
N TYR A 158 21.43 3.01 -13.79
CA TYR A 158 20.97 3.15 -12.40
C TYR A 158 20.47 1.82 -11.83
N ARG A 159 20.61 1.65 -10.52
CA ARG A 159 20.15 0.46 -9.77
C ARG A 159 18.62 0.32 -9.82
N ASP A 160 17.93 1.42 -9.53
CA ASP A 160 16.51 1.61 -9.72
C ASP A 160 16.30 2.61 -10.86
N PRO A 161 15.77 2.17 -12.02
CA PRO A 161 15.48 3.04 -13.14
C PRO A 161 14.50 4.18 -12.84
N PHE A 162 13.72 4.08 -11.75
CA PHE A 162 12.77 5.10 -11.30
C PHE A 162 13.25 5.83 -10.02
N GLY A 163 14.45 5.52 -9.54
CA GLY A 163 15.08 6.14 -8.38
C GLY A 163 15.72 7.50 -8.67
N GLY A 164 16.45 8.04 -7.69
CA GLY A 164 17.16 9.32 -7.83
C GLY A 164 18.25 9.30 -8.91
N ARG A 165 18.52 10.46 -9.53
CA ARG A 165 19.57 10.64 -10.55
C ARG A 165 20.82 11.26 -9.92
N ASP A 166 21.54 10.46 -9.14
CA ASP A 166 22.64 10.88 -8.28
C ASP A 166 24.01 10.53 -8.87
N TYR A 167 24.33 11.14 -10.02
CA TYR A 167 25.64 10.97 -10.65
C TYR A 167 26.78 11.40 -9.69
N PRO A 168 27.84 10.59 -9.53
CA PRO A 168 28.88 10.85 -8.55
C PRO A 168 29.63 12.16 -8.84
N VAL A 169 29.81 12.99 -7.81
CA VAL A 169 30.59 14.23 -7.88
C VAL A 169 31.97 13.97 -7.28
N PRO A 170 33.07 14.18 -8.02
CA PRO A 170 34.42 13.99 -7.49
C PRO A 170 34.65 14.78 -6.19
N GLY A 171 35.06 14.10 -5.12
CA GLY A 171 35.44 14.72 -3.84
C GLY A 171 34.32 14.91 -2.80
N GLN A 172 33.10 14.42 -3.03
CA GLN A 172 32.05 14.32 -2.00
C GLN A 172 31.82 12.84 -1.59
N GLY A 173 31.71 12.58 -0.29
CA GLY A 173 31.84 11.25 0.33
C GLY A 173 30.76 10.19 0.04
N GLU A 174 31.11 8.95 0.45
CA GLU A 174 30.43 7.64 0.42
C GLU A 174 29.59 7.26 -0.83
N GLU A 175 30.30 6.79 -1.85
CA GLU A 175 29.81 6.16 -3.10
C GLU A 175 28.85 4.96 -2.91
N ALA A 176 28.80 4.37 -1.71
CA ALA A 176 28.12 3.10 -1.46
C ALA A 176 26.58 3.15 -1.54
N ASN A 177 25.98 4.34 -1.39
CA ASN A 177 24.52 4.52 -1.31
C ASN A 177 23.89 5.16 -2.54
N LEU A 178 24.66 5.40 -3.62
CA LEU A 178 24.14 6.01 -4.84
C LEU A 178 23.29 5.04 -5.66
N ASN A 179 22.22 5.57 -6.26
CA ASN A 179 21.42 4.88 -7.27
C ASN A 179 22.20 4.72 -8.59
N TYR A 180 23.14 5.62 -8.88
CA TYR A 180 24.10 5.44 -9.98
C TYR A 180 24.87 4.12 -9.83
N ALA A 181 24.90 3.32 -10.90
CA ALA A 181 25.49 1.98 -10.88
C ALA A 181 26.79 1.87 -11.68
N PHE A 182 26.80 2.37 -12.92
CA PHE A 182 27.93 2.45 -13.86
C PHE A 182 27.47 3.23 -15.11
N GLU A 183 28.35 3.40 -16.09
CA GLU A 183 28.02 3.99 -17.39
C GLU A 183 28.48 3.11 -18.55
N MET A 184 27.80 3.22 -19.69
CA MET A 184 28.03 2.39 -20.88
C MET A 184 27.85 3.23 -22.15
N GLU A 185 28.58 2.87 -23.21
CA GLU A 185 28.39 3.45 -24.55
C GLU A 185 26.93 3.28 -25.01
N ARG A 186 26.31 4.40 -25.43
CA ARG A 186 24.91 4.49 -25.85
C ARG A 186 24.50 3.40 -26.85
N SER A 187 25.34 3.13 -27.86
CA SER A 187 25.03 2.17 -28.91
C SER A 187 24.97 0.72 -28.39
N ALA A 188 25.65 0.42 -27.28
CA ALA A 188 25.70 -0.91 -26.69
C ALA A 188 24.55 -1.21 -25.71
N CYS A 189 23.82 -0.19 -25.23
CA CYS A 189 22.77 -0.36 -24.21
C CYS A 189 21.71 -1.42 -24.58
N ALA A 190 21.31 -1.47 -25.86
CA ALA A 190 20.31 -2.41 -26.36
C ALA A 190 20.75 -3.88 -26.32
N LEU A 191 22.06 -4.16 -26.31
CA LEU A 191 22.59 -5.53 -26.14
C LEU A 191 22.33 -6.06 -24.74
N PHE A 192 22.36 -5.16 -23.74
CA PHE A 192 22.19 -5.51 -22.33
C PHE A 192 20.77 -5.24 -21.81
N GLY A 193 19.90 -4.65 -22.64
CA GLY A 193 18.53 -4.32 -22.29
C GLY A 193 18.43 -3.40 -21.06
N VAL A 194 19.43 -2.54 -20.86
CA VAL A 194 19.48 -1.57 -19.77
C VAL A 194 18.66 -0.34 -20.11
N VAL A 195 18.03 0.28 -19.11
CA VAL A 195 17.18 1.46 -19.31
C VAL A 195 18.02 2.65 -19.76
N THR A 196 17.58 3.32 -20.82
CA THR A 196 18.13 4.60 -21.26
C THR A 196 17.15 5.73 -21.00
N TYR A 197 17.66 6.96 -21.00
CA TYR A 197 16.90 8.16 -20.63
C TYR A 197 17.05 9.24 -21.68
N GLY A 198 15.95 9.93 -21.94
CA GLY A 198 15.93 11.10 -22.80
C GLY A 198 14.97 12.17 -22.28
N VAL A 199 14.92 13.27 -23.03
CA VAL A 199 14.06 14.41 -22.80
C VAL A 199 13.25 14.68 -24.04
N HIS A 200 11.99 15.02 -23.86
CA HIS A 200 11.09 15.39 -24.95
C HIS A 200 10.30 16.62 -24.52
N MET A 201 10.25 17.64 -25.37
CA MET A 201 9.50 18.86 -25.12
C MET A 201 8.45 19.13 -26.19
N SER A 202 7.25 19.51 -25.75
CA SER A 202 6.21 20.04 -26.63
C SER A 202 6.14 21.56 -26.51
N VAL A 203 6.33 22.26 -27.63
CA VAL A 203 6.18 23.71 -27.74
C VAL A 203 4.84 24.01 -28.42
N TYR A 204 3.95 24.73 -27.76
CA TYR A 204 2.59 24.94 -28.27
C TYR A 204 1.99 26.28 -27.89
N HIS A 205 1.00 26.71 -28.67
CA HIS A 205 0.09 27.82 -28.37
C HIS A 205 -1.23 27.27 -27.86
N GLU A 206 -1.84 27.97 -26.90
CA GLU A 206 -3.18 27.67 -26.40
C GLU A 206 -4.12 28.82 -26.80
N GLU A 207 -5.10 28.50 -27.64
CA GLU A 207 -6.04 29.45 -28.24
C GLU A 207 -7.16 29.85 -27.25
N GLU A 208 -7.98 30.85 -27.58
CA GLU A 208 -9.03 31.36 -26.67
C GLU A 208 -10.11 30.32 -26.33
N ASP A 209 -10.41 29.45 -27.29
CA ASP A 209 -11.38 28.37 -27.17
C ASP A 209 -10.82 27.12 -26.47
N GLY A 210 -9.57 27.18 -26.01
CA GLY A 210 -8.86 26.07 -25.37
C GLY A 210 -8.20 25.10 -26.36
N SER A 211 -8.32 25.31 -27.67
CA SER A 211 -7.65 24.47 -28.68
C SER A 211 -6.13 24.67 -28.68
N LEU A 212 -5.39 23.65 -29.11
CA LEU A 212 -3.94 23.67 -29.17
C LEU A 212 -3.41 23.75 -30.60
N ARG A 213 -2.31 24.50 -30.74
CA ARG A 213 -1.42 24.43 -31.90
C ARG A 213 0.00 24.11 -31.47
N VAL A 214 0.54 23.00 -31.95
CA VAL A 214 1.83 22.44 -31.55
C VAL A 214 2.86 22.62 -32.66
N TRP A 215 4.06 23.09 -32.32
CA TRP A 215 5.19 23.14 -33.25
C TRP A 215 5.78 21.74 -33.41
N VAL A 216 5.58 21.14 -34.58
CA VAL A 216 6.02 19.79 -34.90
C VAL A 216 7.11 19.84 -35.97
N PRO A 217 8.33 19.40 -35.66
CA PRO A 217 9.41 19.31 -36.64
C PRO A 217 9.32 18.07 -37.53
N THR A 218 9.84 18.20 -38.74
CA THR A 218 10.13 17.06 -39.63
C THR A 218 11.62 16.72 -39.53
N ARG A 219 11.95 15.48 -39.17
CA ARG A 219 13.32 15.00 -39.08
C ARG A 219 14.02 15.06 -40.43
N ALA A 220 15.28 15.47 -40.45
CA ALA A 220 16.05 15.55 -41.68
C ALA A 220 16.20 14.19 -42.37
N LYS A 221 16.10 14.16 -43.70
CA LYS A 221 16.26 12.93 -44.50
C LYS A 221 17.67 12.31 -44.41
N SER A 222 18.65 13.09 -43.94
CA SER A 222 20.02 12.64 -43.67
C SER A 222 20.15 11.85 -42.36
N LYS A 223 19.15 11.88 -41.47
CA LYS A 223 19.22 11.15 -40.19
C LYS A 223 19.27 9.63 -40.46
N PRO A 224 20.13 8.89 -39.73
CA PRO A 224 20.27 7.44 -39.92
C PRO A 224 19.04 6.66 -39.45
N THR A 225 18.25 7.23 -38.54
CA THR A 225 17.04 6.61 -37.99
C THR A 225 15.84 7.53 -38.17
N TRP A 226 14.74 6.97 -38.68
CA TRP A 226 13.47 7.66 -38.93
C TRP A 226 13.59 8.96 -39.77
N PRO A 227 14.25 8.92 -40.94
CA PRO A 227 14.37 10.09 -41.81
C PRO A 227 12.99 10.54 -42.33
N GLY A 228 12.68 11.83 -42.23
CA GLY A 228 11.42 12.40 -42.72
C GLY A 228 10.18 12.15 -41.85
N TYR A 229 10.34 11.50 -40.69
CA TYR A 229 9.24 11.33 -39.72
C TYR A 229 9.04 12.61 -38.89
N LEU A 230 7.84 12.78 -38.33
CA LEU A 230 7.53 13.87 -37.41
C LEU A 230 8.10 13.58 -36.01
N ASP A 231 8.67 14.60 -35.38
CA ASP A 231 9.29 14.53 -34.04
C ASP A 231 8.52 15.39 -33.01
N ASN A 232 8.96 15.38 -31.75
CA ASN A 232 8.56 16.42 -30.80
C ASN A 232 9.37 17.70 -31.02
N SER A 233 8.90 18.83 -30.51
CA SER A 233 9.49 20.15 -30.78
C SER A 233 10.98 20.22 -30.44
N VAL A 234 11.38 19.55 -29.37
CA VAL A 234 12.78 19.32 -28.97
C VAL A 234 12.84 17.91 -28.37
N ALA A 235 13.82 17.10 -28.75
CA ALA A 235 14.01 15.78 -28.18
C ALA A 235 15.50 15.36 -28.19
N GLY A 236 15.97 14.73 -27.12
CA GLY A 236 17.36 14.26 -27.08
C GLY A 236 17.65 13.26 -25.98
N GLY A 237 18.81 12.63 -26.10
CA GLY A 237 19.33 11.71 -25.09
C GLY A 237 19.89 12.44 -23.88
N ILE A 238 20.04 11.75 -22.75
CA ILE A 238 20.74 12.29 -21.57
C ILE A 238 22.08 11.58 -21.41
N PRO A 239 23.20 12.24 -21.76
CA PRO A 239 24.55 11.72 -21.51
C PRO A 239 24.83 11.58 -20.01
N ALA A 240 25.76 10.69 -19.67
CA ALA A 240 26.27 10.51 -18.32
C ALA A 240 26.82 11.84 -17.76
N GLY A 241 26.49 12.13 -16.50
CA GLY A 241 26.88 13.38 -15.83
C GLY A 241 26.01 14.60 -16.16
N MET A 242 25.10 14.51 -17.14
CA MET A 242 24.16 15.59 -17.47
C MET A 242 22.82 15.39 -16.76
N SER A 243 22.24 16.46 -16.22
CA SER A 243 20.87 16.40 -15.69
C SER A 243 19.84 16.48 -16.81
N ALA A 244 18.64 15.94 -16.61
CA ALA A 244 17.56 16.02 -17.60
C ALA A 244 17.22 17.47 -17.99
N PHE A 245 17.26 18.42 -17.03
CA PHE A 245 16.98 19.82 -17.37
C PHE A 245 18.10 20.46 -18.19
N GLU A 246 19.36 20.13 -17.93
CA GLU A 246 20.48 20.60 -18.75
C GLU A 246 20.41 20.01 -20.17
N ALA A 247 20.00 18.74 -20.29
CA ALA A 247 19.77 18.12 -21.59
C ALA A 247 18.68 18.87 -22.39
N VAL A 248 17.49 19.10 -21.82
CA VAL A 248 16.43 19.80 -22.57
C VAL A 248 16.82 21.23 -22.94
N VAL A 249 17.64 21.91 -22.12
CA VAL A 249 18.17 23.23 -22.45
C VAL A 249 19.15 23.18 -23.63
N LYS A 250 20.10 22.23 -23.63
CA LYS A 250 21.03 21.99 -24.75
C LYS A 250 20.28 21.69 -26.05
N GLU A 251 19.40 20.70 -26.02
CA GLU A 251 18.64 20.26 -27.20
C GLU A 251 17.70 21.36 -27.71
N SER A 252 17.22 22.24 -26.81
CA SER A 252 16.38 23.39 -27.20
C SER A 252 17.12 24.37 -28.11
N GLU A 253 18.42 24.59 -27.87
CA GLU A 253 19.26 25.44 -28.70
C GLU A 253 19.68 24.72 -30.00
N GLU A 254 20.06 23.45 -29.90
CA GLU A 254 20.57 22.63 -31.01
C GLU A 254 19.50 22.31 -32.06
N GLU A 255 18.30 21.90 -31.65
CA GLU A 255 17.25 21.47 -32.60
C GLU A 255 16.30 22.61 -33.00
N ALA A 256 16.01 23.55 -32.09
CA ALA A 256 14.92 24.52 -32.25
C ALA A 256 15.35 26.00 -32.20
N SER A 257 16.65 26.29 -32.03
CA SER A 257 17.19 27.65 -31.86
C SER A 257 16.54 28.43 -30.70
N ILE A 258 16.11 27.74 -29.64
CA ILE A 258 15.53 28.36 -28.45
C ILE A 258 16.69 28.73 -27.52
N ALA A 259 16.86 30.03 -27.27
CA ALA A 259 17.94 30.53 -26.43
C ALA A 259 17.91 29.94 -25.02
N GLU A 260 19.09 29.66 -24.46
CA GLU A 260 19.25 29.07 -23.12
C GLU A 260 18.47 29.82 -22.03
N ASP A 261 18.50 31.16 -22.04
CA ASP A 261 17.81 31.99 -21.04
C ASP A 261 16.28 31.88 -21.13
N VAL A 262 15.74 31.69 -22.34
CA VAL A 262 14.32 31.41 -22.58
C VAL A 262 13.98 30.01 -22.07
N ALA A 263 14.77 29.00 -22.45
CA ALA A 263 14.55 27.62 -22.05
C ALA A 263 14.55 27.49 -20.52
N ARG A 264 15.58 28.03 -19.84
CA ARG A 264 15.70 27.99 -18.38
C ARG A 264 14.56 28.70 -17.65
N ARG A 265 14.02 29.78 -18.22
CA ARG A 265 12.95 30.56 -17.58
C ARG A 265 11.58 29.90 -17.73
N TRP A 266 11.28 29.38 -18.92
CA TRP A 266 9.91 29.06 -19.30
C TRP A 266 9.60 27.57 -19.46
N VAL A 267 10.61 26.73 -19.71
CA VAL A 267 10.41 25.28 -19.84
C VAL A 267 10.00 24.69 -18.48
N LYS A 268 9.00 23.81 -18.49
CA LYS A 268 8.50 23.12 -17.29
C LYS A 268 8.45 21.62 -17.53
N CYS A 269 8.97 20.86 -16.56
CA CYS A 269 8.76 19.41 -16.52
C CYS A 269 7.30 19.12 -16.17
N THR A 270 6.65 18.26 -16.95
CA THR A 270 5.24 17.90 -16.79
C THR A 270 5.02 16.42 -16.45
N GLY A 271 6.07 15.61 -16.52
CA GLY A 271 6.02 14.20 -16.16
C GLY A 271 7.12 13.39 -16.82
N ALA A 272 6.88 12.09 -16.93
CA ALA A 272 7.71 11.16 -17.70
C ALA A 272 6.84 10.04 -18.27
N ILE A 273 7.28 9.47 -19.39
CA ILE A 273 6.70 8.26 -19.95
C ILE A 273 7.75 7.15 -20.00
N SER A 274 7.32 5.90 -20.02
CA SER A 274 8.20 4.73 -20.04
C SER A 274 7.67 3.64 -20.97
N TYR A 275 8.56 3.04 -21.77
CA TYR A 275 8.17 2.06 -22.78
C TYR A 275 9.33 1.13 -23.20
N PHE A 276 9.02 0.04 -23.89
CA PHE A 276 9.98 -0.92 -24.43
C PHE A 276 10.05 -0.82 -25.95
N PHE A 277 11.07 -0.14 -26.46
CA PHE A 277 11.29 -0.09 -27.89
C PHE A 277 11.96 -1.38 -28.37
N ARG A 278 11.43 -1.96 -29.47
CA ARG A 278 12.10 -3.06 -30.17
C ARG A 278 12.63 -2.54 -31.50
N THR A 279 13.94 -2.63 -31.69
CA THR A 279 14.57 -2.23 -32.97
C THR A 279 14.11 -3.14 -34.11
N GLU A 280 14.29 -2.71 -35.36
CA GLU A 280 14.01 -3.55 -36.54
C GLU A 280 14.78 -4.88 -36.52
N THR A 281 15.98 -4.86 -35.94
CA THR A 281 16.85 -6.02 -35.73
C THR A 281 16.50 -6.84 -34.47
N GLY A 282 15.40 -6.50 -33.80
CA GLY A 282 14.82 -7.27 -32.69
C GLY A 282 15.46 -7.01 -31.32
N TRP A 283 16.31 -6.00 -31.17
CA TRP A 283 16.90 -5.63 -29.88
C TRP A 283 15.88 -4.93 -29.00
N LEU A 284 15.93 -5.20 -27.70
CA LEU A 284 15.02 -4.63 -26.73
C LEU A 284 15.71 -3.48 -25.99
N GLN A 285 15.13 -2.29 -26.11
CA GLN A 285 15.63 -1.08 -25.47
C GLN A 285 14.51 -0.50 -24.58
N PRO A 286 14.57 -0.68 -23.27
CA PRO A 286 13.71 0.06 -22.35
C PRO A 286 14.16 1.52 -22.28
N GLU A 287 13.19 2.44 -22.28
CA GLU A 287 13.43 3.89 -22.31
C GLU A 287 12.49 4.61 -21.35
N VAL A 288 13.01 5.65 -20.68
CA VAL A 288 12.23 6.60 -19.89
C VAL A 288 12.48 7.99 -20.45
N GLU A 289 11.42 8.64 -20.90
CA GLU A 289 11.47 9.99 -21.47
C GLU A 289 10.89 11.00 -20.50
N TYR A 290 11.71 11.96 -20.07
CA TYR A 290 11.25 13.09 -19.26
C TYR A 290 10.52 14.09 -20.16
N VAL A 291 9.27 14.39 -19.82
CA VAL A 291 8.40 15.22 -20.65
C VAL A 291 8.39 16.65 -20.14
N TYR A 292 8.59 17.58 -21.05
CA TYR A 292 8.60 19.02 -20.80
C TYR A 292 7.59 19.74 -21.71
N ASP A 293 7.11 20.88 -21.24
CA ASP A 293 6.25 21.77 -22.01
C ASP A 293 6.86 23.18 -22.06
N LEU A 294 6.70 23.85 -23.21
CA LEU A 294 6.94 25.27 -23.39
C LEU A 294 5.68 25.92 -24.02
N PRO A 295 4.76 26.44 -23.20
CA PRO A 295 3.61 27.18 -23.71
C PRO A 295 4.05 28.56 -24.21
N ILE A 296 3.67 28.89 -25.44
CA ILE A 296 3.96 30.19 -26.06
C ILE A 296 2.80 31.15 -25.77
N PRO A 297 3.06 32.35 -25.22
CA PRO A 297 2.03 33.35 -25.01
C PRO A 297 1.40 33.78 -26.35
N ARG A 298 0.07 33.98 -26.38
CA ARG A 298 -0.69 34.31 -27.60
C ARG A 298 -0.16 35.49 -28.42
N ASN A 299 0.46 36.47 -27.77
CA ASN A 299 0.98 37.68 -28.41
C ASN A 299 2.50 37.63 -28.65
N ALA A 300 3.15 36.50 -28.41
CA ALA A 300 4.58 36.35 -28.63
C ALA A 300 4.86 35.96 -30.08
N ASP A 301 5.71 36.74 -30.76
CA ASP A 301 6.27 36.36 -32.05
C ASP A 301 7.35 35.30 -31.82
N PHE A 302 6.94 34.04 -31.85
CA PHE A 302 7.82 32.90 -31.64
C PHE A 302 7.69 31.90 -32.78
N LYS A 303 8.84 31.58 -33.39
CA LYS A 303 8.97 30.53 -34.39
C LYS A 303 10.29 29.79 -34.18
N PRO A 304 10.27 28.48 -33.87
CA PRO A 304 11.47 27.69 -33.78
C PRO A 304 12.13 27.54 -35.15
N ARG A 305 13.45 27.39 -35.17
CA ARG A 305 14.24 27.25 -36.39
C ARG A 305 15.22 26.09 -36.26
N PRO A 306 15.37 25.24 -37.29
CA PRO A 306 16.42 24.23 -37.29
C PRO A 306 17.80 24.88 -37.23
N ASN A 307 18.73 24.30 -36.49
CA ASN A 307 20.06 24.88 -36.27
C ASN A 307 21.20 23.90 -36.60
N ASP A 308 21.17 22.69 -36.04
CA ASP A 308 22.25 21.70 -36.19
C ASP A 308 22.11 20.74 -37.40
N GLY A 309 21.00 20.84 -38.14
CA GLY A 309 20.71 20.01 -39.31
C GLY A 309 20.01 18.68 -39.00
N GLU A 310 19.58 18.44 -37.76
CA GLU A 310 18.79 17.26 -37.40
C GLU A 310 17.33 17.36 -37.84
N VAL A 311 16.83 18.58 -37.99
CA VAL A 311 15.46 18.92 -38.41
C VAL A 311 15.49 19.67 -39.73
N GLU A 312 14.55 19.36 -40.63
CA GLU A 312 14.38 20.06 -41.92
C GLU A 312 13.56 21.34 -41.78
N CYS A 313 12.44 21.27 -41.04
CA CYS A 313 11.53 22.38 -40.84
C CYS A 313 10.62 22.15 -39.63
N PHE A 314 9.98 23.22 -39.17
CA PHE A 314 8.92 23.19 -38.16
C PHE A 314 7.59 23.61 -38.79
N GLU A 315 6.55 22.82 -38.57
CA GLU A 315 5.15 23.15 -38.90
C GLU A 315 4.37 23.43 -37.62
N LEU A 316 3.47 24.43 -37.65
CA LEU A 316 2.54 24.67 -36.55
C LEU A 316 1.24 23.92 -36.87
N LEU A 317 1.02 22.78 -36.20
CA LEU A 317 -0.12 21.89 -36.44
C LEU A 317 -1.18 22.10 -35.36
N SER A 318 -2.45 22.10 -35.75
CA SER A 318 -3.56 21.98 -34.81
C SER A 318 -3.56 20.60 -34.13
N GLN A 319 -4.21 20.50 -32.97
CA GLN A 319 -4.39 19.23 -32.27
C GLN A 319 -5.02 18.12 -33.15
N ASP A 320 -5.96 18.46 -34.02
CA ASP A 320 -6.64 17.49 -34.91
C ASP A 320 -5.71 17.01 -36.03
N GLU A 321 -4.84 17.88 -36.53
CA GLU A 321 -3.80 17.51 -37.47
C GLU A 321 -2.74 16.62 -36.81
N CYS A 322 -2.34 16.92 -35.57
CA CYS A 322 -1.48 16.03 -34.78
C CYS A 322 -2.11 14.65 -34.65
N ILE A 323 -3.38 14.56 -34.25
CA ILE A 323 -4.12 13.29 -34.13
C ILE A 323 -4.15 12.57 -35.49
N SER A 324 -4.53 13.25 -36.58
CA SER A 324 -4.63 12.64 -37.91
C SER A 324 -3.29 12.11 -38.40
N ARG A 325 -2.21 12.90 -38.30
CA ARG A 325 -0.87 12.49 -38.76
C ARG A 325 -0.30 11.38 -37.90
N MET A 326 -0.57 11.39 -36.60
CA MET A 326 -0.17 10.34 -35.67
C MET A 326 -0.89 9.01 -35.97
N ARG A 327 -2.22 9.04 -36.21
CA ARG A 327 -2.99 7.85 -36.59
C ARG A 327 -2.58 7.28 -37.96
N LYS A 328 -2.02 8.12 -38.85
CA LYS A 328 -1.40 7.69 -40.11
C LYS A 328 0.02 7.12 -39.95
N GLY A 329 0.57 7.07 -38.74
CA GLY A 329 1.90 6.54 -38.47
C GLY A 329 3.05 7.42 -38.97
N LEU A 330 2.82 8.73 -39.13
CA LEU A 330 3.83 9.67 -39.64
C LEU A 330 4.78 10.18 -38.55
N PHE A 331 4.38 10.06 -37.28
CA PHE A 331 5.25 10.39 -36.15
C PHE A 331 6.24 9.27 -35.87
N LYS A 332 7.45 9.65 -35.48
CA LYS A 332 8.39 8.72 -34.86
C LYS A 332 7.68 8.08 -33.64
N PRO A 333 7.76 6.75 -33.46
CA PRO A 333 6.89 6.05 -32.51
C PRO A 333 6.92 6.59 -31.07
N ASN A 334 8.09 6.90 -30.52
CA ASN A 334 8.18 7.46 -29.16
C ASN A 334 7.61 8.89 -29.07
N CYS A 335 7.77 9.69 -30.12
CA CYS A 335 7.26 11.05 -30.17
C CYS A 335 5.73 11.08 -30.23
N ALA A 336 5.13 10.09 -30.90
CA ALA A 336 3.69 9.89 -30.87
C ALA A 336 3.18 9.65 -29.44
N LEU A 337 3.91 8.91 -28.61
CA LEU A 337 3.53 8.68 -27.21
C LEU A 337 3.51 9.97 -26.39
N VAL A 338 4.49 10.86 -26.61
CA VAL A 338 4.57 12.17 -25.94
C VAL A 338 3.40 13.06 -26.37
N ILE A 339 3.00 13.02 -27.64
CA ILE A 339 1.81 13.75 -28.12
C ILE A 339 0.53 13.18 -27.49
N ILE A 340 0.40 11.85 -27.36
CA ILE A 340 -0.73 11.23 -26.65
C ILE A 340 -0.76 11.69 -25.18
N ASP A 341 0.38 11.71 -24.49
CA ASP A 341 0.49 12.22 -23.12
C ASP A 341 0.05 13.70 -23.01
N LEU A 342 0.49 14.56 -23.93
CA LEU A 342 0.06 15.96 -24.00
C LEU A 342 -1.46 16.08 -24.19
N LEU A 343 -2.03 15.33 -25.12
CA LEU A 343 -3.47 15.36 -25.41
C LEU A 343 -4.31 14.85 -24.22
N ILE A 344 -3.81 13.86 -23.47
CA ILE A 344 -4.42 13.41 -22.20
C ILE A 344 -4.35 14.53 -21.16
N ARG A 345 -3.17 15.12 -20.92
CA ARG A 345 -2.97 16.19 -19.93
C ARG A 345 -3.79 17.44 -20.22
N LYS A 346 -4.09 17.69 -21.50
CA LYS A 346 -4.86 18.84 -21.97
C LYS A 346 -6.35 18.55 -22.18
N GLY A 347 -6.81 17.33 -21.88
CA GLY A 347 -8.23 16.98 -21.88
C GLY A 347 -8.83 16.66 -23.25
N PHE A 348 -8.00 16.42 -24.28
CA PHE A 348 -8.47 16.02 -25.62
C PHE A 348 -8.66 14.51 -25.76
N ILE A 349 -7.93 13.72 -24.97
CA ILE A 349 -8.15 12.28 -24.82
C ILE A 349 -8.63 12.07 -23.38
N THR A 350 -9.86 11.57 -23.21
CA THR A 350 -10.55 11.42 -21.93
C THR A 350 -11.21 10.04 -21.82
N PRO A 351 -11.61 9.59 -20.61
CA PRO A 351 -12.39 8.36 -20.46
C PRO A 351 -13.69 8.35 -21.26
N ASP A 352 -14.26 9.52 -21.56
CA ASP A 352 -15.54 9.65 -22.28
C ASP A 352 -15.39 9.47 -23.79
N ASN A 353 -14.20 9.72 -24.35
CA ASN A 353 -13.98 9.72 -25.81
C ASN A 353 -12.98 8.67 -26.30
N GLU A 354 -12.29 7.96 -25.40
CA GLU A 354 -11.35 6.89 -25.73
C GLU A 354 -11.64 5.64 -24.87
N PRO A 355 -12.19 4.56 -25.44
CA PRO A 355 -12.55 3.35 -24.68
C PRO A 355 -11.34 2.67 -24.02
N ASP A 356 -10.14 2.78 -24.60
CA ASP A 356 -8.92 2.19 -24.06
C ASP A 356 -8.16 3.17 -23.13
N PHE A 357 -8.79 4.26 -22.69
CA PHE A 357 -8.13 5.35 -21.94
C PHE A 357 -7.30 4.85 -20.75
N MET A 358 -7.88 3.98 -19.92
CA MET A 358 -7.20 3.48 -18.72
C MET A 358 -6.00 2.60 -19.05
N GLU A 359 -6.10 1.79 -20.12
CA GLU A 359 -4.99 0.95 -20.59
C GLU A 359 -3.85 1.82 -21.14
N ILE A 360 -4.18 2.80 -21.98
CA ILE A 360 -3.23 3.76 -22.55
C ILE A 360 -2.53 4.54 -21.43
N ASN A 361 -3.30 5.11 -20.49
CA ASN A 361 -2.78 5.93 -19.40
C ASN A 361 -1.84 5.14 -18.47
N THR A 362 -2.19 3.88 -18.18
CA THR A 362 -1.39 2.99 -17.33
C THR A 362 -0.10 2.55 -18.04
N ARG A 363 -0.17 2.22 -19.33
CA ARG A 363 1.01 1.78 -20.10
C ARG A 363 2.02 2.88 -20.34
N LEU A 364 1.59 4.11 -20.61
CA LEU A 364 2.48 5.27 -20.73
C LEU A 364 3.29 5.53 -19.46
N ARG A 365 2.82 5.07 -18.29
CA ARG A 365 3.44 5.25 -16.97
C ARG A 365 3.81 3.91 -16.32
N GLY A 366 3.97 2.87 -17.14
CA GLY A 366 4.21 1.51 -16.69
C GLY A 366 5.65 1.28 -16.22
N ARG A 367 5.84 0.41 -15.23
CA ARG A 367 7.18 -0.06 -14.83
C ARG A 367 7.66 -1.17 -15.76
N PHE A 368 8.97 -1.33 -15.93
CA PHE A 368 9.58 -2.38 -16.76
C PHE A 368 9.45 -3.81 -16.21
N GLN A 369 8.94 -3.96 -14.97
CA GLN A 369 8.65 -5.27 -14.35
C GLN A 369 9.83 -6.26 -14.38
N TYR A 370 11.08 -5.78 -14.28
CA TYR A 370 12.28 -6.65 -14.21
C TYR A 370 12.16 -7.74 -13.14
N GLU A 371 11.41 -7.48 -12.06
CA GLU A 371 11.10 -8.41 -10.98
C GLU A 371 10.26 -9.62 -11.45
N ARG A 372 9.34 -9.45 -12.42
CA ARG A 372 8.55 -10.57 -12.97
C ARG A 372 9.37 -11.53 -13.82
N CYS A 373 10.47 -11.07 -14.43
CA CYS A 373 11.42 -11.94 -15.12
C CYS A 373 12.19 -12.86 -14.17
N LEU A 374 12.15 -12.64 -12.85
CA LEU A 374 12.68 -13.56 -11.84
C LEU A 374 11.69 -14.71 -11.53
N GLU A 375 10.39 -14.48 -11.74
CA GLU A 375 9.33 -15.45 -11.45
C GLU A 375 9.11 -16.43 -12.61
N TRP A 376 9.20 -15.97 -13.86
CA TRP A 376 8.82 -16.74 -15.05
C TRP A 376 9.78 -17.89 -15.48
N PRO A 377 11.12 -17.75 -15.41
CA PRO A 377 12.04 -18.85 -15.73
C PRO A 377 11.78 -20.06 -14.83
N SER A 378 11.36 -19.84 -13.58
CA SER A 378 11.05 -20.90 -12.63
C SER A 378 9.83 -21.75 -13.05
N ALA A 379 8.85 -21.16 -13.74
CA ALA A 379 7.66 -21.86 -14.25
C ALA A 379 7.95 -22.61 -15.56
N LEU A 380 8.64 -21.97 -16.51
CA LEU A 380 8.99 -22.60 -17.80
C LEU A 380 10.04 -23.71 -17.65
N TRP A 381 11.03 -23.59 -16.76
CA TRP A 381 12.00 -24.65 -16.49
C TRP A 381 11.33 -25.85 -15.78
N ARG A 382 10.39 -25.60 -14.86
CA ARG A 382 9.56 -26.65 -14.24
C ARG A 382 8.60 -27.31 -15.23
N LEU A 383 8.04 -26.55 -16.19
CA LEU A 383 7.24 -27.10 -17.30
C LEU A 383 8.13 -27.88 -18.28
N ARG A 384 9.32 -27.42 -18.61
CA ARG A 384 10.25 -28.12 -19.54
C ARG A 384 10.77 -29.43 -18.94
N LEU A 385 10.97 -29.51 -17.62
CA LEU A 385 11.22 -30.76 -16.89
C LEU A 385 10.00 -31.70 -16.82
N LYS A 386 8.78 -31.15 -16.77
CA LYS A 386 7.52 -31.92 -16.74
C LYS A 386 7.12 -32.43 -18.13
N PHE A 387 7.31 -31.64 -19.19
CA PHE A 387 6.87 -31.93 -20.56
C PHE A 387 7.98 -32.47 -21.48
N GLY A 388 9.26 -32.24 -21.17
CA GLY A 388 10.39 -32.87 -21.88
C GLY A 388 10.36 -34.40 -21.77
N ARG A 389 9.74 -34.94 -20.71
CA ARG A 389 9.47 -36.37 -20.55
C ARG A 389 8.26 -36.89 -21.36
N HIS A 390 7.45 -36.01 -21.96
CA HIS A 390 6.21 -36.40 -22.65
C HIS A 390 6.29 -36.34 -24.18
N LEU A 391 7.30 -35.66 -24.74
CA LEU A 391 7.45 -35.56 -26.20
C LEU A 391 8.35 -36.63 -26.83
N GLU A 392 9.17 -37.34 -26.05
CA GLU A 392 9.92 -38.52 -26.52
C GLU A 392 9.15 -39.84 -26.34
N TRP A 393 8.04 -39.83 -25.58
CA TRP A 393 7.22 -41.01 -25.36
C TRP A 393 6.14 -41.24 -26.44
N LEU A 394 6.04 -40.36 -27.45
CA LEU A 394 5.07 -40.52 -28.55
C LEU A 394 5.63 -41.27 -29.77
N HIS A 395 6.90 -41.66 -29.79
CA HIS A 395 7.50 -42.48 -30.84
C HIS A 395 8.28 -43.67 -30.26
N GLY A 396 7.58 -44.72 -29.83
CA GLY A 396 8.24 -46.00 -29.52
C GLY A 396 7.44 -46.98 -28.68
N SER A 397 6.65 -47.82 -29.34
CA SER A 397 6.37 -49.24 -29.05
C SER A 397 5.99 -49.71 -27.63
N ARG A 398 4.77 -50.26 -27.55
CA ARG A 398 4.21 -51.21 -26.57
C ARG A 398 5.22 -52.18 -25.92
N ARG A 399 5.11 -52.41 -24.60
CA ARG A 399 4.86 -53.74 -23.97
C ARG A 399 4.73 -53.68 -22.42
N GLN A 400 4.17 -54.77 -21.92
CA GLN A 400 3.58 -55.14 -20.61
C GLN A 400 4.48 -55.17 -19.35
N GLU A 401 3.76 -55.13 -18.21
CA GLU A 401 3.90 -55.89 -16.94
C GLU A 401 4.77 -55.39 -15.77
N ASP A 402 4.04 -55.22 -14.65
CA ASP A 402 4.22 -55.64 -13.24
C ASP A 402 5.37 -55.19 -12.31
N ASP A 403 4.91 -54.82 -11.11
CA ASP A 403 5.46 -54.95 -9.74
C ASP A 403 6.98 -54.89 -9.51
N ASP A 404 7.42 -53.88 -8.75
CA ASP A 404 7.91 -54.11 -7.38
C ASP A 404 8.28 -52.81 -6.65
N LEU A 405 7.68 -52.64 -5.47
CA LEU A 405 8.05 -51.67 -4.45
C LEU A 405 9.16 -52.26 -3.57
N LYS A 406 10.32 -51.59 -3.47
CA LYS A 406 11.07 -51.42 -2.20
C LYS A 406 12.34 -50.56 -2.30
N THR A 407 12.30 -49.46 -1.54
CA THR A 407 13.38 -48.86 -0.72
C THR A 407 14.70 -48.47 -1.37
N SER A 408 14.98 -47.17 -1.46
CA SER A 408 15.79 -46.45 -0.45
C SER A 408 16.22 -45.05 -0.92
N GLY A 409 16.32 -44.11 0.02
CA GLY A 409 17.40 -43.11 -0.04
C GLY A 409 17.13 -41.67 -0.53
N ALA A 410 15.90 -41.27 -0.87
CA ALA A 410 15.65 -39.94 -1.48
C ALA A 410 14.89 -38.94 -0.58
N SER A 411 15.04 -39.02 0.75
CA SER A 411 14.27 -38.17 1.69
C SER A 411 15.09 -37.13 2.47
N LYS A 412 16.34 -36.83 2.10
CA LYS A 412 17.18 -35.85 2.82
C LYS A 412 17.73 -34.69 1.99
N TYR A 413 17.41 -34.59 0.69
CA TYR A 413 17.97 -33.55 -0.19
C TYR A 413 16.95 -32.49 -0.64
N ILE A 414 15.66 -32.70 -0.40
CA ILE A 414 14.58 -31.79 -0.83
C ILE A 414 14.27 -30.72 0.24
N GLU A 415 14.66 -30.94 1.50
CA GLU A 415 14.38 -30.01 2.60
C GLU A 415 15.25 -28.75 2.62
N ALA A 416 16.37 -28.72 1.91
CA ALA A 416 17.28 -27.58 1.96
C ALA A 416 16.90 -26.42 1.02
N GLN A 417 16.08 -26.63 -0.02
CA GLN A 417 15.78 -25.59 -1.03
C GLN A 417 14.46 -24.84 -0.86
N VAL A 418 13.57 -25.26 0.03
CA VAL A 418 12.26 -24.61 0.22
C VAL A 418 12.34 -23.40 1.17
N ASN A 419 13.35 -23.33 2.04
CA ASN A 419 13.49 -22.25 3.03
C ASN A 419 13.98 -20.89 2.49
N GLN A 420 14.25 -20.74 1.18
CA GLN A 420 14.90 -19.54 0.66
C GLN A 420 14.03 -18.64 -0.22
N VAL A 421 12.75 -18.96 -0.47
CA VAL A 421 11.88 -18.23 -1.43
C VAL A 421 10.80 -17.36 -0.75
N PHE A 422 10.56 -17.48 0.56
CA PHE A 422 9.42 -16.81 1.22
C PHE A 422 9.68 -15.40 1.80
N PHE A 423 10.79 -14.74 1.48
CA PHE A 423 11.18 -13.46 2.13
C PHE A 423 11.14 -12.18 1.28
N THR A 424 10.54 -12.15 0.08
CA THR A 424 10.61 -10.98 -0.82
C THR A 424 9.29 -10.38 -1.32
N SER A 425 8.22 -10.42 -0.53
CA SER A 425 6.98 -9.67 -0.87
C SER A 425 6.39 -8.88 0.30
N VAL A 426 7.20 -8.06 0.96
CA VAL A 426 6.73 -6.94 1.79
C VAL A 426 7.75 -5.80 1.70
N ASN A 427 7.71 -4.98 0.65
CA ASN A 427 8.30 -3.63 0.66
C ASN A 427 7.90 -2.82 -0.58
N MET A 428 6.79 -2.09 -0.48
CA MET A 428 6.59 -0.88 -1.26
C MET A 428 5.71 0.06 -0.44
N HIS A 429 6.30 0.98 0.33
CA HIS A 429 5.71 2.26 0.76
C HIS A 429 6.87 3.21 1.13
N ARG A 430 7.41 3.91 0.13
CA ARG A 430 8.24 5.11 0.32
C ARG A 430 7.66 6.21 -0.57
N VAL A 431 7.02 7.20 0.03
CA VAL A 431 6.71 8.50 -0.58
C VAL A 431 7.47 9.57 0.23
N SER A 432 8.05 10.51 -0.50
CA SER A 432 9.08 11.47 -0.09
C SER A 432 8.58 12.56 0.88
N LYS A 433 9.47 12.93 1.82
CA LYS A 433 9.33 14.07 2.76
C LYS A 433 9.60 15.39 2.03
N ALA A 434 8.70 16.38 2.18
CA ALA A 434 8.99 17.79 1.94
C ALA A 434 9.27 18.50 3.28
N ARG A 435 10.30 19.37 3.31
CA ARG A 435 10.76 20.14 4.47
C ARG A 435 9.66 21.06 5.03
N LEU A 436 9.30 20.87 6.30
CA LEU A 436 8.49 21.82 7.07
C LEU A 436 9.39 22.84 7.79
N LEU A 437 9.11 24.12 7.54
CA LEU A 437 9.71 25.27 8.22
C LEU A 437 9.10 25.44 9.62
N ARG A 438 9.92 25.93 10.56
CA ARG A 438 9.61 26.14 11.98
C ARG A 438 8.42 27.11 12.20
N PRO A 439 7.59 26.91 13.25
CA PRO A 439 6.57 27.88 13.61
C PRO A 439 7.15 29.02 14.46
N ILE A 440 6.84 30.27 14.09
CA ILE A 440 7.06 31.45 14.93
C ILE A 440 5.74 31.76 15.65
N SER A 441 5.82 31.80 16.97
CA SER A 441 4.76 32.20 17.90
C SER A 441 4.57 33.72 17.89
N SER A 442 3.32 34.18 17.73
CA SER A 442 2.73 35.28 18.52
C SER A 442 1.32 35.62 18.00
N TYR A 443 0.31 35.48 18.86
CA TYR A 443 -1.00 36.15 18.73
C TYR A 443 -1.16 37.14 19.89
N PRO A 444 -1.79 38.30 19.66
CA PRO A 444 -2.59 38.96 20.67
C PRO A 444 -4.07 39.05 20.25
N SER A 445 -4.97 38.78 21.20
CA SER A 445 -6.44 38.93 21.11
C SER A 445 -6.89 40.37 21.52
N PRO A 446 -8.19 40.70 21.66
CA PRO A 446 -8.99 41.39 20.64
C PRO A 446 -9.66 42.70 21.14
N LEU A 447 -10.10 43.59 20.25
CA LEU A 447 -10.99 44.72 20.61
C LEU A 447 -12.06 45.02 19.52
N THR A 448 -13.31 44.73 19.87
CA THR A 448 -14.56 45.53 19.79
C THR A 448 -14.93 46.40 18.57
N THR A 449 -16.07 46.03 17.96
CA THR A 449 -17.28 46.82 17.58
C THR A 449 -17.21 47.90 16.47
N THR A 450 -18.02 47.75 15.40
CA THR A 450 -19.28 48.48 15.09
C THR A 450 -19.54 48.63 13.57
N THR A 451 -20.83 48.54 13.23
CA THR A 451 -21.61 48.58 11.98
C THR A 451 -21.35 49.74 10.98
N THR A 452 -21.52 49.47 9.67
CA THR A 452 -22.47 50.14 8.72
C THR A 452 -21.93 50.30 7.28
N THR A 453 -22.83 49.99 6.34
CA THR A 453 -22.84 50.11 4.86
C THR A 453 -22.32 51.41 4.23
N LEU A 454 -21.70 51.32 3.04
CA LEU A 454 -22.11 51.95 1.75
C LEU A 454 -20.97 51.93 0.70
N LEU A 455 -21.32 51.55 -0.54
CA LEU A 455 -20.63 51.87 -1.80
C LEU A 455 -21.23 53.18 -2.40
N PRO A 456 -20.75 53.77 -3.52
CA PRO A 456 -19.51 53.58 -4.30
C PRO A 456 -18.79 54.92 -4.64
N HIS A 457 -17.54 54.88 -5.16
CA HIS A 457 -17.15 55.58 -6.40
C HIS A 457 -15.65 55.42 -6.72
N ARG A 458 -15.37 55.18 -8.01
CA ARG A 458 -14.05 55.12 -8.64
C ARG A 458 -13.36 56.48 -8.68
N THR A 459 -12.06 56.53 -8.42
CA THR A 459 -11.08 57.33 -9.19
C THR A 459 -9.70 56.67 -9.15
N PHE A 460 -9.01 56.69 -10.30
CA PHE A 460 -7.66 56.17 -10.51
C PHE A 460 -6.61 57.20 -10.08
N SER A 461 -5.56 56.75 -9.40
CA SER A 461 -4.25 57.44 -9.36
C SER A 461 -3.14 56.42 -9.11
N SER A 462 -2.12 56.49 -9.95
CA SER A 462 -0.99 55.58 -10.08
C SER A 462 0.22 55.93 -9.21
N SER A 463 1.06 54.91 -8.97
CA SER A 463 2.49 54.90 -8.62
C SER A 463 2.83 54.39 -7.19
N PRO A 464 4.07 53.90 -6.94
CA PRO A 464 4.41 52.49 -7.09
C PRO A 464 4.92 51.89 -5.76
N SER A 465 4.59 50.63 -5.47
CA SER A 465 5.29 49.91 -4.39
C SER A 465 5.51 48.45 -4.76
N SER A 466 6.75 48.04 -4.56
CA SER A 466 7.25 46.67 -4.66
C SER A 466 6.36 45.69 -3.89
N SER A 467 5.76 44.74 -4.58
CA SER A 467 5.16 43.56 -3.93
C SER A 467 5.77 42.29 -4.53
N THR A 468 6.61 41.65 -3.72
CA THR A 468 6.92 40.23 -3.88
C THR A 468 5.60 39.46 -3.85
N SER A 469 5.15 38.93 -4.98
CA SER A 469 3.94 38.11 -5.04
C SER A 469 4.21 36.78 -4.33
N LYS A 470 3.90 36.72 -3.03
CA LYS A 470 3.71 35.43 -2.35
C LYS A 470 2.55 34.74 -3.08
N SER A 471 2.83 33.58 -3.68
CA SER A 471 1.79 32.73 -4.26
C SER A 471 0.76 32.44 -3.19
N THR A 472 -0.47 32.93 -3.36
CA THR A 472 -1.59 32.58 -2.50
C THR A 472 -1.82 31.06 -2.64
N PRO A 473 -1.84 30.28 -1.55
CA PRO A 473 -2.19 28.87 -1.65
C PRO A 473 -3.59 28.74 -2.27
N MET A 474 -3.73 27.95 -3.33
CA MET A 474 -5.00 27.77 -4.05
C MET A 474 -6.10 27.07 -3.23
N LEU A 475 -5.72 26.41 -2.13
CA LEU A 475 -6.60 25.78 -1.15
C LEU A 475 -6.00 26.02 0.24
N THR A 476 -6.77 26.61 1.14
CA THR A 476 -6.39 26.90 2.52
C THR A 476 -7.30 26.15 3.49
N LEU A 477 -6.93 26.10 4.79
CA LEU A 477 -7.80 25.51 5.81
C LEU A 477 -9.18 26.17 5.88
N ALA A 478 -9.29 27.45 5.49
CA ALA A 478 -10.55 28.18 5.46
C ALA A 478 -11.49 27.73 4.31
N ASP A 479 -10.95 27.06 3.29
CA ASP A 479 -11.70 26.55 2.14
C ASP A 479 -12.19 25.11 2.35
N LEU A 480 -11.74 24.44 3.43
CA LEU A 480 -12.16 23.07 3.74
C LEU A 480 -13.53 23.05 4.40
N ASN A 481 -14.22 21.91 4.29
CA ASN A 481 -15.46 21.68 5.03
C ASN A 481 -15.21 21.88 6.54
N PRO A 482 -15.88 22.83 7.20
CA PRO A 482 -15.64 23.13 8.61
C PRO A 482 -15.91 21.92 9.51
N ALA A 483 -16.85 21.05 9.15
CA ALA A 483 -17.11 19.80 9.87
C ALA A 483 -15.88 18.87 9.88
N VAL A 484 -15.11 18.85 8.79
CA VAL A 484 -13.86 18.07 8.68
C VAL A 484 -12.72 18.73 9.46
N ALA A 485 -12.64 20.07 9.47
CA ALA A 485 -11.65 20.80 10.24
C ALA A 485 -11.78 20.60 11.76
N ASN A 486 -13.00 20.31 12.24
CA ASN A 486 -13.30 20.05 13.65
C ASN A 486 -13.10 18.59 14.08
N VAL A 487 -12.68 17.69 13.17
CA VAL A 487 -12.46 16.28 13.51
C VAL A 487 -11.13 16.11 14.26
N GLU A 488 -11.22 15.71 15.53
CA GLU A 488 -10.06 15.31 16.33
C GLU A 488 -10.05 13.79 16.58
N TYR A 489 -8.88 13.16 16.44
CA TYR A 489 -8.72 11.73 16.69
C TYR A 489 -7.42 11.43 17.46
N ALA A 490 -7.50 11.56 18.79
CA ALA A 490 -6.35 11.53 19.70
C ALA A 490 -5.48 10.25 19.63
N VAL A 491 -6.06 9.09 19.28
CA VAL A 491 -5.34 7.81 19.16
C VAL A 491 -4.19 7.87 18.14
N ARG A 492 -4.25 8.79 17.17
CA ARG A 492 -3.20 9.08 16.18
C ARG A 492 -2.78 10.56 16.15
N GLY A 493 -2.92 11.27 17.27
CA GLY A 493 -2.57 12.68 17.41
C GLY A 493 -1.07 12.95 17.66
N GLU A 494 -0.77 14.07 18.32
CA GLU A 494 0.59 14.58 18.59
C GLU A 494 1.55 13.52 19.16
N LEU A 495 1.11 12.76 20.18
CA LEU A 495 1.90 11.68 20.78
C LEU A 495 2.33 10.62 19.77
N ALA A 496 1.42 10.22 18.88
CA ALA A 496 1.70 9.20 17.88
C ALA A 496 2.67 9.71 16.80
N ILE A 497 2.54 10.97 16.40
CA ILE A 497 3.44 11.63 15.45
C ILE A 497 4.85 11.71 16.04
N LYS A 498 4.98 12.20 17.28
CA LYS A 498 6.26 12.30 17.98
C LYS A 498 6.91 10.93 18.20
N ALA A 499 6.12 9.91 18.53
CA ALA A 499 6.60 8.54 18.65
C ALA A 499 7.15 7.99 17.32
N GLU A 500 6.55 8.36 16.18
CA GLU A 500 7.06 7.99 14.87
C GLU A 500 8.36 8.72 14.52
N ASP A 501 8.47 10.01 14.84
CA ASP A 501 9.72 10.76 14.69
C ASP A 501 10.87 10.11 15.47
N TYR A 502 10.59 9.59 16.68
CA TYR A 502 11.55 8.83 17.46
C TYR A 502 11.92 7.49 16.82
N ARG A 503 10.96 6.75 16.23
CA ARG A 503 11.27 5.53 15.47
C ARG A 503 12.19 5.81 14.28
N VAL A 504 11.89 6.88 13.53
CA VAL A 504 12.73 7.31 12.41
C VAL A 504 14.13 7.68 12.88
N ARG A 505 14.25 8.44 13.98
CA ARG A 505 15.55 8.84 14.54
C ARG A 505 16.39 7.64 15.01
N LEU A 506 15.76 6.65 15.64
CA LEU A 506 16.42 5.41 16.06
C LEU A 506 16.90 4.58 14.84
N GLN A 507 16.16 4.60 13.73
CA GLN A 507 16.56 3.92 12.49
C GLN A 507 17.67 4.65 11.73
N GLU A 508 17.60 5.99 11.66
CA GLU A 508 18.58 6.82 10.93
C GLU A 508 19.92 6.94 11.64
N LYS A 509 19.95 6.81 12.98
CA LYS A 509 21.17 6.90 13.81
C LYS A 509 21.23 5.78 14.85
N PRO A 510 21.61 4.55 14.47
CA PRO A 510 21.70 3.43 15.40
C PRO A 510 22.65 3.71 16.57
N ASP A 511 23.78 4.37 16.29
CA ASP A 511 24.72 4.85 17.30
C ASP A 511 24.66 6.38 17.40
N GLY A 512 24.45 6.92 18.60
CA GLY A 512 24.44 8.38 18.84
C GLY A 512 23.11 9.10 18.57
N HIS A 513 21.97 8.40 18.61
CA HIS A 513 20.65 9.03 18.49
C HIS A 513 20.33 10.00 19.64
N GLY A 514 20.95 9.90 20.82
CA GLY A 514 20.73 10.83 21.94
C GLY A 514 19.32 10.79 22.55
N LEU A 515 18.64 9.64 22.45
CA LEU A 515 17.40 9.34 23.17
C LEU A 515 17.73 8.39 24.34
N PRO A 516 17.02 8.44 25.47
CA PRO A 516 17.30 7.61 26.65
C PRO A 516 16.85 6.14 26.51
N PHE A 517 16.27 5.77 25.36
CA PHE A 517 15.75 4.44 25.08
C PHE A 517 16.18 3.95 23.70
N GLN A 518 16.17 2.62 23.52
CA GLN A 518 16.62 1.95 22.29
C GLN A 518 15.48 1.62 21.32
N ARG A 519 14.23 1.66 21.79
CA ARG A 519 13.04 1.37 20.99
C ARG A 519 11.84 2.15 21.49
N VAL A 520 10.90 2.44 20.58
CA VAL A 520 9.59 3.00 20.93
C VAL A 520 8.60 1.85 21.15
N ILE A 521 7.95 1.82 22.31
CA ILE A 521 6.93 0.83 22.65
C ILE A 521 5.54 1.39 22.32
N SER A 522 4.86 0.75 21.37
CA SER A 522 3.51 1.14 20.94
C SER A 522 2.46 0.66 21.94
N SER A 523 2.08 1.51 22.90
CA SER A 523 0.96 1.25 23.80
C SER A 523 -0.29 2.09 23.52
N ASN A 524 -0.25 2.86 22.43
CA ASN A 524 -1.31 3.78 22.07
C ASN A 524 -2.41 3.15 21.22
N ILE A 525 -2.22 1.95 20.68
CA ILE A 525 -3.17 1.30 19.75
C ILE A 525 -3.37 -0.17 20.13
N GLY A 526 -4.62 -0.63 20.21
CA GLY A 526 -4.94 -2.05 20.33
C GLY A 526 -4.79 -2.76 18.98
N ASN A 527 -3.54 -3.01 18.57
CA ASN A 527 -3.16 -3.67 17.32
C ASN A 527 -2.31 -4.91 17.65
N PRO A 528 -2.93 -6.05 17.99
CA PRO A 528 -2.22 -7.16 18.63
C PRO A 528 -1.04 -7.73 17.82
N GLN A 529 -1.18 -7.78 16.50
CA GLN A 529 -0.17 -8.33 15.58
C GLN A 529 0.88 -7.29 15.14
N GLN A 530 0.88 -6.07 15.72
CA GLN A 530 1.88 -5.05 15.38
C GLN A 530 3.29 -5.52 15.76
N LYS A 531 4.28 -5.24 14.90
CA LYS A 531 5.69 -5.48 15.20
C LYS A 531 6.07 -4.88 16.57
N GLY A 532 6.56 -5.71 17.48
CA GLY A 532 6.91 -5.37 18.86
C GLY A 532 5.83 -5.67 19.90
N LEU A 533 4.60 -5.98 19.48
CA LEU A 533 3.56 -6.60 20.32
C LEU A 533 3.42 -8.09 20.00
N ASP A 534 3.62 -8.45 18.73
CA ASP A 534 3.93 -9.79 18.23
C ASP A 534 2.96 -10.90 18.71
N GLN A 535 1.66 -10.58 18.88
CA GLN A 535 0.65 -11.62 19.08
C GLN A 535 0.65 -12.55 17.86
N LYS A 536 0.86 -13.84 18.11
CA LYS A 536 0.81 -14.84 17.04
C LYS A 536 -0.60 -14.89 16.45
N PRO A 537 -0.74 -14.84 15.13
CA PRO A 537 -2.05 -15.00 14.48
C PRO A 537 -2.64 -16.38 14.77
N ILE A 538 -3.97 -16.47 14.87
CA ILE A 538 -4.65 -17.75 15.09
C ILE A 538 -4.55 -18.62 13.85
N THR A 539 -4.11 -19.86 14.05
CA THR A 539 -3.85 -20.79 12.97
C THR A 539 -5.17 -21.17 12.33
N TRP A 540 -6.31 -21.36 12.99
CA TRP A 540 -7.59 -21.64 12.29
C TRP A 540 -7.94 -20.69 11.11
N THR A 541 -7.79 -19.37 11.30
CA THR A 541 -8.00 -18.37 10.24
C THR A 541 -6.88 -18.42 9.19
N ARG A 542 -5.74 -19.00 9.57
CA ARG A 542 -4.44 -19.00 8.93
C ARG A 542 -3.65 -20.35 9.16
N GLN A 543 -4.08 -21.60 8.81
CA GLN A 543 -3.46 -23.00 8.92
C GLN A 543 -2.63 -23.79 7.79
N VAL A 544 -1.29 -24.00 7.89
CA VAL A 544 -0.63 -25.21 7.34
C VAL A 544 0.23 -25.75 8.43
N TRP A 545 0.29 -27.07 8.35
CA TRP A 545 0.96 -27.99 9.21
C TRP A 545 2.48 -28.06 8.95
N PRO A 546 3.30 -28.23 10.01
CA PRO A 546 4.69 -28.66 9.90
C PRO A 546 4.80 -30.20 9.91
N PHE A 547 5.57 -30.79 9.00
CA PHE A 547 5.82 -32.24 8.99
C PHE A 547 6.52 -32.73 10.29
N PRO A 548 6.11 -33.84 10.94
CA PRO A 548 6.74 -34.35 12.18
C PRO A 548 8.07 -35.10 11.98
N SER A 549 8.66 -35.09 10.79
CA SER A 549 9.73 -36.03 10.44
C SER A 549 11.12 -35.40 10.31
N LEU A 550 11.49 -34.46 11.18
CA LEU A 550 12.91 -34.16 11.41
C LEU A 550 13.19 -33.54 12.78
N ASN A 551 13.47 -34.42 13.74
CA ASN A 551 14.30 -34.11 14.90
C ASN A 551 15.72 -33.79 14.40
N LEU A 552 16.07 -32.51 14.24
CA LEU A 552 17.43 -31.97 14.39
C LEU A 552 17.39 -30.45 14.18
N ILE A 553 17.09 -29.74 15.27
CA ILE A 553 17.55 -28.40 15.70
C ILE A 553 16.43 -27.84 16.59
N TRP A 554 16.59 -28.09 17.88
CA TRP A 554 15.83 -27.48 18.96
C TRP A 554 16.49 -26.12 19.23
N THR A 555 15.92 -25.02 18.72
CA THR A 555 16.26 -23.67 19.18
C THR A 555 15.16 -23.19 20.09
N GLY A 556 15.29 -23.42 21.40
CA GLY A 556 14.78 -22.63 22.53
C GLY A 556 13.33 -22.16 22.61
N ASP A 557 12.70 -21.71 21.52
CA ASP A 557 11.38 -21.09 21.47
C ASP A 557 10.59 -21.67 20.29
N GLY A 558 9.55 -22.46 20.60
CA GLY A 558 8.86 -23.36 19.67
C GLY A 558 8.31 -22.75 18.36
N VAL A 559 8.36 -23.59 17.33
CA VAL A 559 7.80 -23.40 15.98
C VAL A 559 6.27 -23.27 16.05
N VAL A 560 5.71 -22.24 15.40
CA VAL A 560 4.26 -22.11 15.13
C VAL A 560 4.12 -21.77 13.64
N GLY A 561 3.62 -22.72 12.84
CA GLY A 561 3.36 -22.58 11.41
C GLY A 561 1.88 -22.29 11.10
N VAL A 562 1.61 -21.45 10.10
CA VAL A 562 0.35 -20.69 9.85
C VAL A 562 -0.03 -20.75 8.35
N VAL A 563 -1.19 -21.29 7.88
CA VAL A 563 -1.80 -21.28 6.48
C VAL A 563 -3.36 -21.35 6.15
N TRP A 564 -3.85 -20.48 5.31
CA TRP A 564 -5.10 -19.83 5.55
C TRP A 564 -6.30 -20.45 4.83
N ILE A 565 -7.49 -20.44 5.48
CA ILE A 565 -8.77 -20.41 4.75
C ILE A 565 -8.68 -19.31 3.69
N ALA A 566 -8.12 -18.16 4.07
CA ALA A 566 -7.86 -17.05 3.16
C ALA A 566 -6.94 -17.38 1.97
N ALA A 567 -6.01 -18.34 2.09
CA ALA A 567 -5.02 -18.67 1.06
C ALA A 567 -5.59 -19.71 0.11
N LEU A 568 -6.34 -20.69 0.61
CA LEU A 568 -7.10 -21.61 -0.21
C LEU A 568 -8.23 -20.88 -0.96
N THR A 569 -8.82 -19.83 -0.40
CA THR A 569 -9.77 -18.99 -1.14
C THR A 569 -9.09 -18.05 -2.15
N GLU A 570 -7.81 -17.70 -1.95
CA GLU A 570 -7.02 -16.87 -2.88
C GLU A 570 -6.42 -17.69 -4.02
N PHE A 571 -6.03 -18.94 -3.74
CA PHE A 571 -5.45 -19.87 -4.69
C PHE A 571 -5.94 -21.31 -4.42
N PRO A 572 -7.16 -21.66 -4.87
CA PRO A 572 -7.81 -22.95 -4.60
C PRO A 572 -7.00 -24.18 -5.04
N GLU A 573 -6.20 -24.06 -6.10
CA GLU A 573 -5.36 -25.13 -6.64
C GLU A 573 -4.30 -25.62 -5.64
N LEU A 574 -4.01 -24.87 -4.56
CA LEU A 574 -3.13 -25.30 -3.48
C LEU A 574 -3.58 -26.61 -2.82
N ALA A 575 -4.88 -26.84 -2.71
CA ALA A 575 -5.41 -28.07 -2.13
C ALA A 575 -5.04 -29.30 -2.97
N GLU A 576 -4.92 -29.14 -4.29
CA GLU A 576 -4.54 -30.19 -5.23
C GLU A 576 -3.02 -30.33 -5.37
N LEU A 577 -2.29 -29.20 -5.32
CA LEU A 577 -0.84 -29.15 -5.44
C LEU A 577 -0.12 -29.71 -4.21
N ALA A 578 -0.76 -29.70 -3.04
CA ALA A 578 -0.22 -30.17 -1.77
C ALA A 578 -1.24 -31.02 -0.99
N PRO A 579 -1.60 -32.21 -1.49
CA PRO A 579 -2.60 -33.06 -0.84
C PRO A 579 -2.11 -33.49 0.55
N GLY A 580 -2.94 -33.26 1.57
CA GLY A 580 -2.62 -33.56 2.98
C GLY A 580 -1.82 -32.48 3.72
N ALA A 581 -1.48 -31.36 3.09
CA ALA A 581 -0.82 -30.23 3.76
C ALA A 581 -1.76 -29.40 4.66
N PHE A 582 -3.07 -29.53 4.45
CA PHE A 582 -4.13 -28.78 5.13
C PHE A 582 -5.09 -29.74 5.84
N PRO A 583 -5.55 -29.42 7.06
CA PRO A 583 -6.61 -30.15 7.73
C PRO A 583 -7.88 -30.20 6.89
N LYS A 584 -8.59 -31.34 6.94
CA LYS A 584 -9.76 -31.57 6.08
C LYS A 584 -10.88 -30.57 6.35
N ASP A 585 -11.03 -30.13 7.60
CA ASP A 585 -12.01 -29.13 7.98
C ASP A 585 -11.71 -27.74 7.40
N VAL A 586 -10.43 -27.37 7.24
CA VAL A 586 -10.03 -26.15 6.53
C VAL A 586 -10.21 -26.26 5.02
N VAL A 587 -9.85 -27.39 4.40
CA VAL A 587 -10.08 -27.60 2.96
C VAL A 587 -11.58 -27.58 2.66
N ALA A 588 -12.39 -28.25 3.47
CA ALA A 588 -13.84 -28.25 3.33
C ALA A 588 -14.42 -26.83 3.47
N ARG A 589 -13.92 -26.06 4.44
CA ARG A 589 -14.35 -24.67 4.65
C ARG A 589 -13.99 -23.76 3.48
N ALA A 590 -12.74 -23.82 3.01
CA ALA A 590 -12.30 -23.00 1.90
C ALA A 590 -13.08 -23.34 0.62
N LYS A 591 -13.32 -24.63 0.37
CA LYS A 591 -14.12 -25.09 -0.76
C LYS A 591 -15.56 -24.57 -0.70
N GLU A 592 -16.23 -24.70 0.45
CA GLU A 592 -17.58 -24.18 0.65
C GLU A 592 -17.67 -22.68 0.34
N LEU A 593 -16.70 -21.90 0.83
CA LEU A 593 -16.65 -20.46 0.56
C LEU A 593 -16.32 -20.14 -0.90
N SER A 594 -15.40 -20.89 -1.52
CA SER A 594 -15.06 -20.72 -2.94
C SER A 594 -16.19 -21.11 -3.87
N ASP A 595 -16.99 -22.14 -3.54
CA ASP A 595 -18.14 -22.58 -4.33
C ASP A 595 -19.25 -21.51 -4.34
N GLU A 596 -19.44 -20.78 -3.22
CA GLU A 596 -20.39 -19.66 -3.12
C GLU A 596 -19.85 -18.37 -3.77
N ILE A 597 -18.60 -18.00 -3.47
CA ILE A 597 -18.03 -16.70 -3.85
C ILE A 597 -17.53 -16.71 -5.30
N GLY A 598 -17.00 -17.84 -5.76
CA GLY A 598 -16.20 -17.92 -6.96
C GLY A 598 -14.87 -17.18 -6.78
N SER A 599 -14.59 -16.21 -7.66
CA SER A 599 -13.38 -15.40 -7.56
C SER A 599 -13.49 -14.39 -6.43
N ILE A 600 -12.56 -14.47 -5.47
CA ILE A 600 -12.44 -13.48 -4.39
C ILE A 600 -12.05 -12.06 -4.86
N GLY A 601 -11.70 -11.89 -6.14
CA GLY A 601 -11.46 -10.60 -6.77
C GLY A 601 -12.75 -9.91 -7.27
N ALA A 602 -13.90 -10.60 -7.23
CA ALA A 602 -15.17 -10.05 -7.67
C ALA A 602 -15.87 -9.22 -6.58
N TYR A 603 -16.86 -8.43 -6.97
CA TYR A 603 -17.78 -7.80 -6.01
C TYR A 603 -18.76 -8.85 -5.47
N SER A 604 -19.05 -8.80 -4.16
CA SER A 604 -20.16 -9.54 -3.56
C SER A 604 -21.44 -8.72 -3.59
N HIS A 605 -22.54 -9.30 -3.10
CA HIS A 605 -23.73 -8.52 -2.72
C HIS A 605 -23.35 -7.38 -1.74
N SER A 606 -24.04 -6.24 -1.80
CA SER A 606 -23.66 -5.04 -1.03
C SER A 606 -23.82 -5.18 0.48
N GLN A 607 -24.71 -6.06 0.94
CA GLN A 607 -24.79 -6.46 2.36
C GLN A 607 -23.68 -7.44 2.76
N GLY A 608 -22.92 -7.97 1.81
CA GLY A 608 -21.98 -9.08 1.97
C GLY A 608 -22.48 -10.40 1.40
N VAL A 609 -21.55 -11.34 1.23
CA VAL A 609 -21.79 -12.71 0.72
C VAL A 609 -22.97 -13.35 1.46
N PRO A 610 -24.02 -13.82 0.74
CA PRO A 610 -25.21 -14.40 1.34
C PRO A 610 -24.91 -15.51 2.36
N LEU A 611 -24.11 -16.49 1.97
CA LEU A 611 -23.73 -17.60 2.85
C LEU A 611 -23.05 -17.14 4.14
N ILE A 612 -22.17 -16.14 4.08
CA ILE A 612 -21.49 -15.60 5.27
C ILE A 612 -22.50 -14.89 6.19
N ARG A 613 -23.49 -14.19 5.65
CA ARG A 613 -24.57 -13.58 6.45
C ARG A 613 -25.43 -14.63 7.14
N GLU A 614 -25.70 -15.75 6.48
CA GLU A 614 -26.41 -16.90 7.08
C GLU A 614 -25.63 -17.47 8.27
N HIS A 615 -24.31 -17.64 8.12
CA HIS A 615 -23.46 -18.10 9.20
C HIS A 615 -23.37 -17.12 10.37
N VAL A 616 -23.32 -15.82 10.11
CA VAL A 616 -23.38 -14.79 11.16
C VAL A 616 -24.72 -14.87 11.90
N ALA A 617 -25.84 -14.98 11.18
CA ALA A 617 -27.17 -15.10 11.79
C ALA A 617 -27.29 -16.37 12.65
N GLN A 618 -26.77 -17.51 12.16
CA GLN A 618 -26.72 -18.74 12.93
C GLN A 618 -25.88 -18.58 14.20
N PHE A 619 -24.68 -18.02 14.09
CA PHE A 619 -23.79 -17.77 15.23
C PHE A 619 -24.46 -16.93 16.31
N ILE A 620 -25.11 -15.84 15.92
CA ILE A 620 -25.83 -14.97 16.86
C ILE A 620 -27.00 -15.75 17.50
N SER A 621 -27.72 -16.56 16.72
CA SER A 621 -28.85 -17.33 17.23
C SER A 621 -28.43 -18.37 18.27
N GLU A 622 -27.31 -19.06 18.02
CA GLU A 622 -26.72 -20.05 18.94
C GLU A 622 -26.16 -19.39 20.20
N ARG A 623 -25.48 -18.24 20.07
CA ARG A 623 -24.92 -17.48 21.21
C ARG A 623 -26.02 -16.95 22.14
N ASP A 624 -27.09 -16.40 21.57
CA ASP A 624 -28.10 -15.66 22.33
C ASP A 624 -29.31 -16.52 22.73
N GLY A 625 -29.57 -17.63 22.02
CA GLY A 625 -30.78 -18.44 22.19
C GLY A 625 -32.03 -17.82 21.55
N TYR A 626 -31.87 -16.82 20.69
CA TYR A 626 -32.94 -16.10 19.99
C TYR A 626 -32.62 -15.97 18.51
N PRO A 627 -33.61 -16.14 17.60
CA PRO A 627 -33.36 -16.14 16.16
C PRO A 627 -32.73 -14.85 15.64
N SER A 628 -31.90 -14.97 14.61
CA SER A 628 -31.32 -13.88 13.82
C SER A 628 -31.65 -14.13 12.35
N GLU A 629 -31.91 -13.05 11.61
CA GLU A 629 -32.25 -13.14 10.19
C GLU A 629 -31.06 -12.68 9.33
N PRO A 630 -30.63 -13.46 8.32
CA PRO A 630 -29.52 -13.08 7.44
C PRO A 630 -29.75 -11.76 6.70
N SER A 631 -31.00 -11.38 6.45
CA SER A 631 -31.38 -10.12 5.79
C SER A 631 -31.21 -8.88 6.69
N HIS A 632 -30.95 -9.09 7.99
CA HIS A 632 -30.68 -8.05 8.98
C HIS A 632 -29.18 -7.86 9.23
N ILE A 633 -28.34 -8.70 8.64
CA ILE A 633 -26.88 -8.66 8.77
C ILE A 633 -26.26 -7.88 7.61
N PHE A 634 -25.35 -6.97 7.96
CA PHE A 634 -24.56 -6.21 7.00
C PHE A 634 -23.08 -6.40 7.31
N LEU A 635 -22.34 -7.01 6.38
CA LEU A 635 -20.88 -7.09 6.46
C LEU A 635 -20.27 -5.74 6.12
N THR A 636 -19.15 -5.40 6.77
CA THR A 636 -18.54 -4.07 6.72
C THR A 636 -17.01 -4.15 6.73
N ALA A 637 -16.35 -3.06 6.30
CA ALA A 637 -14.90 -2.89 6.33
C ALA A 637 -14.38 -2.63 7.76
N GLY A 638 -14.61 -3.60 8.66
CA GLY A 638 -14.51 -3.44 10.11
C GLY A 638 -15.70 -2.68 10.70
N ALA A 639 -15.87 -2.77 12.03
CA ALA A 639 -16.98 -2.10 12.73
C ALA A 639 -17.01 -0.58 12.49
N SER A 640 -15.85 0.05 12.27
CA SER A 640 -15.76 1.49 12.04
C SER A 640 -16.57 1.99 10.84
N ALA A 641 -16.66 1.19 9.76
CA ALA A 641 -17.47 1.55 8.60
C ALA A 641 -18.97 1.50 8.93
N GLY A 642 -19.40 0.50 9.70
CA GLY A 642 -20.79 0.40 10.19
C GLY A 642 -21.18 1.55 11.13
N VAL A 643 -20.32 1.88 12.10
CA VAL A 643 -20.56 3.00 13.03
C VAL A 643 -20.69 4.32 12.27
N SER A 644 -19.76 4.62 11.36
CA SER A 644 -19.78 5.86 10.58
C SER A 644 -21.02 5.95 9.69
N LEU A 645 -21.42 4.85 9.06
CA LEU A 645 -22.64 4.76 8.26
C LEU A 645 -23.90 5.09 9.07
N LEU A 646 -24.03 4.53 10.28
CA LEU A 646 -25.23 4.73 11.09
C LEU A 646 -25.28 6.10 11.74
N ILE A 647 -24.14 6.67 12.13
CA ILE A 647 -24.10 8.05 12.59
C ILE A 647 -24.55 8.98 11.45
N ASN A 648 -24.02 8.80 10.23
CA ASN A 648 -24.46 9.57 9.06
C ASN A 648 -25.97 9.43 8.79
N LEU A 649 -26.53 8.22 8.94
CA LEU A 649 -27.96 7.98 8.72
C LEU A 649 -28.85 8.63 9.81
N LEU A 650 -28.38 8.71 11.05
CA LEU A 650 -29.15 9.22 12.19
C LEU A 650 -29.03 10.72 12.40
N ILE A 651 -27.92 11.32 11.99
CA ILE A 651 -27.63 12.74 12.19
C ILE A 651 -28.27 13.57 11.08
N ASP A 652 -29.13 14.49 11.51
CA ASP A 652 -29.66 15.57 10.69
C ASP A 652 -29.21 16.91 11.32
N PRO A 653 -28.20 17.58 10.74
CA PRO A 653 -27.68 18.85 11.26
C PRO A 653 -28.74 19.95 11.32
N SER A 654 -29.70 19.95 10.38
CA SER A 654 -30.79 20.94 10.35
C SER A 654 -31.73 20.84 11.56
N LYS A 655 -31.72 19.70 12.26
CA LYS A 655 -32.56 19.41 13.44
C LYS A 655 -31.78 19.35 14.75
N LYS A 656 -30.51 19.79 14.78
CA LYS A 656 -29.63 19.68 15.96
C LYS A 656 -29.65 18.26 16.55
N SER A 657 -29.43 17.26 15.70
CA SER A 657 -29.46 15.87 16.11
C SER A 657 -28.21 15.52 16.94
N GLY A 658 -28.40 14.77 18.02
CA GLY A 658 -27.30 14.33 18.88
C GLY A 658 -27.34 12.84 19.20
N ILE A 659 -26.21 12.32 19.67
CA ILE A 659 -26.06 10.92 20.09
C ILE A 659 -25.44 10.89 21.48
N LEU A 660 -26.04 10.10 22.37
CA LEU A 660 -25.49 9.80 23.68
C LEU A 660 -24.24 8.93 23.55
N ILE A 661 -23.13 9.37 24.12
CA ILE A 661 -21.85 8.68 24.09
C ILE A 661 -21.24 8.56 25.49
N PRO A 662 -20.60 7.43 25.84
CA PRO A 662 -19.97 7.27 27.16
C PRO A 662 -18.76 8.19 27.30
N ILE A 663 -18.46 8.64 28.52
CA ILE A 663 -17.21 9.31 28.86
C ILE A 663 -16.56 8.54 30.02
N PRO A 664 -15.35 7.98 29.84
CA PRO A 664 -14.53 8.01 28.62
C PRO A 664 -15.10 7.15 27.47
N GLN A 665 -14.90 7.57 26.21
CA GLN A 665 -15.35 6.87 24.99
C GLN A 665 -14.19 6.37 24.13
N TYR A 666 -14.48 5.48 23.18
CA TYR A 666 -13.64 5.30 22.01
C TYR A 666 -13.77 6.51 21.03
N PRO A 667 -12.68 7.23 20.69
CA PRO A 667 -12.77 8.52 19.98
C PRO A 667 -13.34 8.49 18.56
N LEU A 668 -13.61 7.31 18.00
CA LEU A 668 -14.31 7.18 16.72
C LEU A 668 -15.69 7.84 16.76
N TYR A 669 -16.39 7.76 17.89
CA TYR A 669 -17.75 8.29 18.00
C TYR A 669 -17.79 9.82 17.92
N THR A 670 -16.97 10.53 18.70
CA THR A 670 -16.85 11.99 18.54
C THR A 670 -16.30 12.41 17.19
N ALA A 671 -15.32 11.68 16.64
CA ALA A 671 -14.78 12.00 15.33
C ALA A 671 -15.85 11.89 14.22
N ALA A 672 -16.64 10.80 14.24
CA ALA A 672 -17.73 10.61 13.29
C ALA A 672 -18.87 11.62 13.50
N LEU A 673 -19.22 11.95 14.75
CA LEU A 673 -20.20 12.99 15.06
C LEU A 673 -19.74 14.35 14.52
N ALA A 674 -18.49 14.75 14.76
CA ALA A 674 -17.93 15.99 14.22
C ALA A 674 -17.93 16.01 12.69
N GLN A 675 -17.56 14.90 12.04
CA GLN A 675 -17.54 14.77 10.59
C GLN A 675 -18.91 15.00 9.94
N PHE A 676 -19.99 14.60 10.62
CA PHE A 676 -21.36 14.72 10.13
C PHE A 676 -22.14 15.87 10.79
N ASP A 677 -21.46 16.79 11.48
CA ASP A 677 -22.07 17.94 12.19
C ASP A 677 -23.16 17.51 13.20
N GLY A 678 -22.92 16.39 13.88
CA GLY A 678 -23.76 15.84 14.94
C GLY A 678 -23.30 16.26 16.33
N ILE A 679 -24.24 16.40 17.27
CA ILE A 679 -23.94 16.87 18.63
C ILE A 679 -23.63 15.69 19.56
N PRO A 680 -22.41 15.60 20.15
CA PRO A 680 -22.14 14.61 21.17
C PRO A 680 -22.90 14.96 22.46
N VAL A 681 -23.62 13.98 23.01
CA VAL A 681 -24.30 14.09 24.31
C VAL A 681 -23.55 13.19 25.30
N PRO A 682 -22.57 13.72 26.06
CA PRO A 682 -21.74 12.90 26.94
C PRO A 682 -22.53 12.42 28.17
N TYR A 683 -22.45 11.13 28.48
CA TYR A 683 -22.83 10.58 29.78
C TYR A 683 -21.61 9.95 30.46
N HIS A 684 -21.42 10.18 31.75
CA HIS A 684 -20.22 9.76 32.45
C HIS A 684 -20.35 8.33 32.98
N LEU A 685 -19.31 7.53 32.77
CA LEU A 685 -19.18 6.22 33.40
C LEU A 685 -18.71 6.39 34.85
N ASP A 686 -19.12 5.47 35.72
CA ASP A 686 -18.79 5.51 37.14
C ASP A 686 -17.55 4.67 37.45
N GLU A 687 -16.39 5.32 37.52
CA GLU A 687 -15.11 4.70 37.90
C GLU A 687 -15.20 3.93 39.23
N SER A 688 -15.92 4.48 40.23
CA SER A 688 -16.04 3.87 41.55
C SER A 688 -16.87 2.59 41.55
N ALA A 689 -17.78 2.46 40.58
CA ALA A 689 -18.55 1.27 40.29
C ALA A 689 -17.95 0.42 39.15
N GLY A 690 -16.62 0.46 38.99
CA GLY A 690 -15.91 -0.34 37.99
C GLY A 690 -16.15 0.09 36.54
N TRP A 691 -16.39 1.38 36.32
CA TRP A 691 -16.78 1.98 35.04
C TRP A 691 -18.14 1.50 34.49
N SER A 692 -19.08 1.14 35.37
CA SER A 692 -20.45 0.83 34.98
C SER A 692 -21.20 2.07 34.47
N THR A 693 -22.34 1.85 33.80
CA THR A 693 -23.19 2.92 33.27
C THR A 693 -24.19 3.41 34.33
N SER A 694 -24.09 4.67 34.70
CA SER A 694 -25.03 5.34 35.60
C SER A 694 -26.27 5.83 34.84
N ILE A 695 -27.43 5.24 35.14
CA ILE A 695 -28.71 5.66 34.53
C ILE A 695 -29.08 7.10 34.94
N ALA A 696 -28.71 7.50 36.16
CA ALA A 696 -28.92 8.88 36.61
C ALA A 696 -28.14 9.88 35.76
N ASP A 697 -26.88 9.58 35.41
CA ASP A 697 -26.07 10.43 34.54
C ASP A 697 -26.59 10.44 33.09
N VAL A 698 -27.09 9.31 32.59
CA VAL A 698 -27.74 9.23 31.27
C VAL A 698 -28.98 10.13 31.22
N GLU A 699 -29.86 10.05 32.22
CA GLU A 699 -31.07 10.87 32.31
C GLU A 699 -30.71 12.36 32.45
N ALA A 700 -29.70 12.71 33.25
CA ALA A 700 -29.22 14.08 33.39
C ALA A 700 -28.64 14.63 32.08
N ALA A 701 -27.89 13.82 31.33
CA ALA A 701 -27.35 14.19 30.02
C ALA A 701 -28.46 14.43 28.99
N LEU A 702 -29.50 13.60 28.98
CA LEU A 702 -30.69 13.78 28.15
C LEU A 702 -31.45 15.06 28.49
N GLU A 703 -31.67 15.33 29.77
CA GLU A 703 -32.34 16.55 30.22
C GLU A 703 -31.57 17.81 29.81
N LYS A 704 -30.24 17.80 30.01
CA LYS A 704 -29.37 18.90 29.59
C LYS A 704 -29.44 19.12 28.07
N ALA A 705 -29.28 18.06 27.27
CA ALA A 705 -29.37 18.14 25.82
C ALA A 705 -30.72 18.67 25.34
N GLY A 706 -31.81 18.23 25.97
CA GLY A 706 -33.17 18.73 25.68
C GLY A 706 -33.33 20.21 25.97
N LYS A 707 -32.78 20.71 27.09
CA LYS A 707 -32.78 22.15 27.43
C LYS A 707 -31.96 23.00 26.45
N GLU A 708 -30.88 22.44 25.91
CA GLU A 708 -30.03 23.09 24.89
C GLU A 708 -30.63 23.01 23.47
N GLY A 709 -31.76 22.33 23.31
CA GLY A 709 -32.48 22.18 22.04
C GLY A 709 -31.92 21.08 21.14
N THR A 710 -31.11 20.16 21.68
CA THR A 710 -30.56 19.01 20.97
C THR A 710 -31.57 17.87 20.97
N LYS A 711 -31.86 17.29 19.80
CA LYS A 711 -32.69 16.11 19.67
C LYS A 711 -31.84 14.85 19.68
N THR A 712 -31.73 14.20 20.84
CA THR A 712 -31.02 12.92 20.96
C THR A 712 -31.72 11.83 20.18
N LYS A 713 -30.99 11.10 19.33
CA LYS A 713 -31.51 10.06 18.43
C LYS A 713 -31.12 8.65 18.83
N ALA A 714 -29.95 8.52 19.43
CA ALA A 714 -29.38 7.22 19.74
C ALA A 714 -28.53 7.28 21.01
N MET A 715 -28.29 6.11 21.59
CA MET A 715 -27.35 5.88 22.68
C MET A 715 -26.33 4.83 22.24
N VAL A 716 -25.05 5.18 22.37
CA VAL A 716 -23.93 4.27 22.13
C VAL A 716 -23.58 3.60 23.45
N VAL A 717 -23.42 2.28 23.42
CA VAL A 717 -22.84 1.52 24.54
C VAL A 717 -21.70 0.68 24.00
N ILE A 718 -20.53 0.77 24.64
CA ILE A 718 -19.33 0.01 24.29
C ILE A 718 -19.13 -1.06 25.36
N ASN A 719 -19.36 -2.34 25.02
CA ASN A 719 -19.34 -3.44 25.97
C ASN A 719 -18.78 -4.73 25.33
N PRO A 720 -17.61 -5.25 25.77
CA PRO A 720 -16.71 -4.70 26.79
C PRO A 720 -16.11 -3.32 26.43
N GLY A 721 -15.86 -2.48 27.44
CA GLY A 721 -15.52 -1.07 27.30
C GLY A 721 -14.12 -0.78 26.75
N ASN A 722 -14.01 0.29 25.96
CA ASN A 722 -12.75 0.89 25.53
C ASN A 722 -12.85 2.41 25.76
N PRO A 723 -12.03 3.01 26.64
CA PRO A 723 -10.74 2.50 27.14
C PRO A 723 -10.76 1.70 28.45
N THR A 724 -11.92 1.52 29.09
CA THR A 724 -12.02 1.11 30.50
C THR A 724 -11.87 -0.39 30.76
N GLY A 725 -12.13 -1.24 29.77
CA GLY A 725 -12.13 -2.71 29.91
C GLY A 725 -13.29 -3.27 30.72
N ALA A 726 -14.29 -2.45 31.08
CA ALA A 726 -15.44 -2.85 31.89
C ALA A 726 -16.41 -3.75 31.12
N ILE A 727 -17.12 -4.62 31.86
CA ILE A 727 -18.18 -5.47 31.34
C ILE A 727 -19.45 -5.16 32.12
N LEU A 728 -20.52 -4.80 31.41
CA LEU A 728 -21.80 -4.49 32.02
C LEU A 728 -22.51 -5.77 32.50
N ASP A 729 -23.12 -5.69 33.68
CA ASP A 729 -24.02 -6.72 34.16
C ASP A 729 -25.41 -6.62 33.50
N GLU A 730 -26.15 -7.73 33.52
CA GLU A 730 -27.45 -7.82 32.87
C GLU A 730 -28.47 -6.80 33.40
N LYS A 731 -28.47 -6.50 34.71
CA LYS A 731 -29.46 -5.56 35.30
C LYS A 731 -29.21 -4.13 34.82
N THR A 732 -27.95 -3.75 34.70
CA THR A 732 -27.56 -2.46 34.11
C THR A 732 -27.98 -2.41 32.64
N MET A 733 -27.75 -3.47 31.86
CA MET A 733 -28.19 -3.55 30.47
C MET A 733 -29.72 -3.47 30.33
N GLU A 734 -30.48 -4.16 31.17
CA GLU A 734 -31.96 -4.06 31.20
C GLU A 734 -32.43 -2.63 31.51
N SER A 735 -31.72 -1.92 32.39
CA SER A 735 -32.02 -0.52 32.72
C SER A 735 -31.73 0.42 31.55
N ILE A 736 -30.64 0.18 30.81
CA ILE A 736 -30.31 0.92 29.58
C ILE A 736 -31.39 0.72 28.52
N VAL A 737 -31.82 -0.53 28.28
CA VAL A 737 -32.88 -0.85 27.31
C VAL A 737 -34.18 -0.12 27.65
N LYS A 738 -34.61 -0.18 28.92
CA LYS A 738 -35.81 0.55 29.40
C LYS A 738 -35.68 2.06 29.24
N THR A 739 -34.47 2.61 29.45
CA THR A 739 -34.20 4.05 29.26
C THR A 739 -34.28 4.43 27.79
N CYS A 740 -33.72 3.62 26.89
CA CYS A 740 -33.83 3.83 25.44
C CYS A 740 -35.30 3.77 24.99
N GLU A 741 -36.08 2.85 25.53
CA GLU A 741 -37.52 2.72 25.23
C GLU A 741 -38.31 3.94 25.70
N LYS A 742 -38.07 4.39 26.95
CA LYS A 742 -38.70 5.59 27.52
C LYS A 742 -38.47 6.84 26.67
N HIS A 743 -37.28 6.99 26.10
CA HIS A 743 -36.88 8.19 25.35
C HIS A 743 -36.92 8.02 23.82
N GLY A 744 -37.33 6.85 23.32
CA GLY A 744 -37.42 6.56 21.88
C GLY A 744 -36.06 6.59 21.17
N LEU A 745 -35.01 6.08 21.82
CA LEU A 745 -33.63 6.09 21.32
C LEU A 745 -33.30 4.80 20.56
N VAL A 746 -32.51 4.93 19.49
CA VAL A 746 -31.82 3.79 18.87
C VAL A 746 -30.65 3.37 19.76
N LEU A 747 -30.51 2.09 20.05
CA LEU A 747 -29.37 1.56 20.80
C LEU A 747 -28.27 1.09 19.83
N LEU A 748 -27.07 1.66 19.96
CA LEU A 748 -25.88 1.32 19.18
C LEU A 748 -24.91 0.55 20.10
N ALA A 749 -24.97 -0.78 20.05
CA ALA A 749 -24.16 -1.68 20.88
C ALA A 749 -22.85 -2.05 20.19
N ASP A 750 -21.73 -1.48 20.63
CA ASP A 750 -20.39 -1.84 20.16
C ASP A 750 -19.83 -3.02 20.99
N GLU A 751 -19.94 -4.22 20.40
CA GLU A 751 -19.61 -5.50 21.04
C GLU A 751 -18.33 -6.11 20.42
N VAL A 752 -17.40 -5.27 19.93
CA VAL A 752 -16.17 -5.74 19.25
C VAL A 752 -15.23 -6.55 20.16
N TYR A 753 -15.31 -6.38 21.48
CA TYR A 753 -14.47 -7.10 22.45
C TYR A 753 -15.17 -8.32 23.10
N GLN A 754 -16.32 -8.77 22.59
CA GLN A 754 -17.15 -9.80 23.23
C GLN A 754 -16.41 -11.10 23.61
N ASP A 755 -15.37 -11.49 22.86
CA ASP A 755 -14.57 -12.67 23.16
C ASP A 755 -13.38 -12.38 24.09
N ASN A 756 -12.92 -11.14 24.21
CA ASN A 756 -11.81 -10.72 25.07
C ASN A 756 -12.24 -10.60 26.53
N LEU A 757 -12.46 -11.73 27.17
CA LEU A 757 -12.85 -11.80 28.58
C LEU A 757 -11.69 -12.39 29.38
N HIS A 758 -11.28 -11.69 30.43
CA HIS A 758 -10.20 -12.12 31.34
C HIS A 758 -10.75 -12.89 32.54
N ASP A 759 -12.01 -12.70 32.88
CA ASP A 759 -12.72 -13.40 33.95
C ASP A 759 -14.12 -13.80 33.47
N ARG A 760 -14.18 -14.89 32.69
CA ARG A 760 -15.44 -15.37 32.08
C ARG A 760 -16.44 -15.90 33.09
N GLU A 761 -15.96 -16.35 34.25
CA GLU A 761 -16.81 -16.95 35.28
C GLU A 761 -17.59 -15.88 36.03
N ASN A 762 -16.92 -14.79 36.43
CA ASN A 762 -17.58 -13.70 37.16
C ASN A 762 -18.14 -12.60 36.24
N HIS A 763 -17.57 -12.45 35.04
CA HIS A 763 -17.97 -11.42 34.06
C HIS A 763 -18.20 -12.03 32.67
N PRO A 764 -19.26 -12.85 32.49
CA PRO A 764 -19.61 -13.38 31.18
C PRO A 764 -20.08 -12.26 30.25
N PHE A 765 -19.82 -12.40 28.96
CA PHE A 765 -20.41 -11.51 27.97
C PHE A 765 -21.90 -11.83 27.77
N ILE A 766 -22.71 -10.77 27.77
CA ILE A 766 -24.12 -10.80 27.43
C ILE A 766 -24.33 -9.77 26.32
N SER A 767 -24.95 -10.19 25.22
CA SER A 767 -25.26 -9.29 24.11
C SER A 767 -26.49 -8.45 24.42
N PHE A 768 -26.52 -7.21 23.90
CA PHE A 768 -27.72 -6.39 23.97
C PHE A 768 -28.88 -7.00 23.18
N LYS A 769 -28.58 -7.78 22.12
CA LYS A 769 -29.61 -8.54 21.39
C LYS A 769 -30.35 -9.47 22.33
N LYS A 770 -29.63 -10.29 23.11
CA LYS A 770 -30.22 -11.21 24.07
C LYS A 770 -31.10 -10.49 25.09
N VAL A 771 -30.63 -9.36 25.63
CA VAL A 771 -31.40 -8.57 26.62
C VAL A 771 -32.65 -7.97 25.99
N VAL A 772 -32.55 -7.36 24.80
CA VAL A 772 -33.70 -6.78 24.08
C VAL A 772 -34.73 -7.86 23.73
N SER A 773 -34.29 -9.04 23.27
CA SER A 773 -35.19 -10.16 22.96
C SER A 773 -35.84 -10.74 24.22
N LYS A 774 -35.09 -10.89 25.32
CA LYS A 774 -35.61 -11.35 26.62
C LYS A 774 -36.67 -10.41 27.18
N LEU A 775 -36.46 -9.10 27.07
CA LEU A 775 -37.41 -8.08 27.52
C LEU A 775 -38.56 -7.86 26.53
N GLN A 776 -38.48 -8.40 25.31
CA GLN A 776 -39.40 -8.12 24.20
C GLN A 776 -39.54 -6.60 23.94
N SER A 777 -38.45 -5.85 24.13
CA SER A 777 -38.46 -4.41 23.97
C SER A 777 -38.53 -4.03 22.48
N PRO A 778 -39.34 -3.04 22.09
CA PRO A 778 -39.51 -2.63 20.70
C PRO A 778 -38.39 -1.70 20.19
N ILE A 779 -37.36 -1.40 21.00
CA ILE A 779 -36.33 -0.44 20.61
C ILE A 779 -35.57 -0.90 19.36
N PRO A 780 -35.25 0.01 18.42
CA PRO A 780 -34.30 -0.28 17.36
C PRO A 780 -32.91 -0.49 17.96
N LEU A 781 -32.31 -1.65 17.70
CA LEU A 781 -30.97 -2.00 18.17
C LEU A 781 -30.07 -2.30 16.98
N VAL A 782 -28.83 -1.79 17.05
CA VAL A 782 -27.76 -2.16 16.15
C VAL A 782 -26.57 -2.68 16.93
N SER A 783 -26.19 -3.93 16.69
CA SER A 783 -25.05 -4.57 17.36
C SER A 783 -23.87 -4.70 16.39
N PHE A 784 -22.70 -4.17 16.76
CA PHE A 784 -21.49 -4.20 15.94
C PHE A 784 -20.51 -5.27 16.42
N HIS A 785 -19.84 -5.93 15.47
CA HIS A 785 -18.74 -6.84 15.77
C HIS A 785 -17.64 -6.79 14.69
N SER A 786 -16.42 -7.22 15.03
CA SER A 786 -15.26 -7.14 14.13
C SER A 786 -14.19 -8.17 14.42
N ILE A 787 -13.54 -8.65 13.37
CA ILE A 787 -12.37 -9.55 13.44
C ILE A 787 -11.10 -8.86 13.94
N SER A 788 -11.12 -7.53 14.07
CA SER A 788 -9.94 -6.73 14.40
C SER A 788 -9.45 -6.96 15.84
N LYS A 789 -10.36 -7.33 16.74
CA LYS A 789 -10.10 -7.50 18.17
C LYS A 789 -10.20 -8.98 18.50
N GLY A 790 -10.35 -9.33 19.76
CA GLY A 790 -10.40 -10.73 20.16
C GLY A 790 -9.03 -11.38 20.18
N VAL A 791 -9.09 -12.70 20.27
CA VAL A 791 -7.98 -13.59 19.94
C VAL A 791 -7.68 -13.58 18.44
N SER A 792 -8.65 -13.24 17.59
CA SER A 792 -8.48 -13.10 16.13
C SER A 792 -7.41 -12.06 15.79
N GLY A 793 -7.55 -10.81 16.28
CA GLY A 793 -6.53 -9.77 16.12
C GLY A 793 -6.25 -9.34 14.67
N GLU A 794 -7.16 -9.63 13.73
CA GLU A 794 -7.00 -9.46 12.28
C GLU A 794 -7.25 -8.01 11.82
N CYS A 795 -6.65 -7.03 12.51
CA CYS A 795 -6.89 -5.60 12.33
C CYS A 795 -6.75 -5.11 10.86
N GLY A 796 -5.76 -5.65 10.14
CA GLY A 796 -5.47 -5.26 8.76
C GLY A 796 -6.41 -5.86 7.70
N ARG A 797 -7.13 -6.94 8.03
CA ARG A 797 -8.08 -7.60 7.11
C ARG A 797 -9.41 -6.86 6.96
N ARG A 798 -9.67 -5.88 7.84
CA ARG A 798 -10.83 -4.98 7.78
C ARG A 798 -12.17 -5.73 7.66
N GLY A 799 -12.38 -6.79 8.44
CA GLY A 799 -13.66 -7.51 8.51
C GLY A 799 -14.52 -7.09 9.70
N GLY A 800 -15.82 -6.99 9.51
CA GLY A 800 -16.80 -6.79 10.58
C GLY A 800 -18.22 -6.92 10.07
N TYR A 801 -19.19 -6.80 10.98
CA TYR A 801 -20.61 -6.78 10.63
C TYR A 801 -21.40 -5.95 11.64
N PHE A 802 -22.63 -5.60 11.27
CA PHE A 802 -23.66 -5.22 12.22
C PHE A 802 -24.98 -5.97 11.97
N GLU A 803 -25.74 -6.20 13.03
CA GLU A 803 -27.10 -6.76 12.99
C GLU A 803 -28.12 -5.66 13.33
N LEU A 804 -29.21 -5.58 12.56
CA LEU A 804 -30.35 -4.70 12.84
C LEU A 804 -31.48 -5.49 13.52
N VAL A 805 -32.00 -4.96 14.63
CA VAL A 805 -33.16 -5.52 15.35
C VAL A 805 -34.23 -4.43 15.50
N ASN A 806 -35.48 -4.78 15.23
CA ASN A 806 -36.66 -3.88 15.30
C ASN A 806 -36.58 -2.65 14.38
N PHE A 807 -35.88 -2.74 13.25
CA PHE A 807 -35.88 -1.67 12.24
C PHE A 807 -37.02 -1.86 11.22
N PRO A 808 -37.82 -0.81 10.95
CA PRO A 808 -38.79 -0.81 9.86
C PRO A 808 -38.15 -1.12 8.49
N GLU A 809 -38.91 -1.77 7.61
CA GLU A 809 -38.43 -2.24 6.30
C GLU A 809 -37.97 -1.08 5.39
N ASP A 810 -38.68 0.05 5.43
CA ASP A 810 -38.34 1.27 4.69
C ASP A 810 -37.02 1.90 5.18
N VAL A 811 -36.79 1.93 6.50
CA VAL A 811 -35.53 2.39 7.09
C VAL A 811 -34.38 1.46 6.72
N ARG A 812 -34.59 0.14 6.77
CA ARG A 812 -33.62 -0.86 6.29
C ARG A 812 -33.30 -0.67 4.81
N GLY A 813 -34.30 -0.33 3.99
CA GLY A 813 -34.11 0.01 2.58
C GLY A 813 -33.17 1.19 2.36
N GLN A 814 -33.22 2.22 3.22
CA GLN A 814 -32.27 3.34 3.17
C GLN A 814 -30.85 2.94 3.57
N ILE A 815 -30.71 2.09 4.61
CA ILE A 815 -29.41 1.54 4.99
C ILE A 815 -28.82 0.71 3.84
N TYR A 816 -29.63 -0.14 3.21
CA TYR A 816 -29.24 -0.90 2.03
C TYR A 816 -28.79 -0.01 0.87
N LYS A 817 -29.54 1.05 0.57
CA LYS A 817 -29.18 2.03 -0.45
C LYS A 817 -27.82 2.68 -0.16
N MET A 818 -27.53 3.01 1.09
CA MET A 818 -26.25 3.63 1.45
C MET A 818 -25.07 2.68 1.34
N VAL A 819 -25.24 1.40 1.71
CA VAL A 819 -24.15 0.41 1.54
C VAL A 819 -23.90 0.07 0.07
N SER A 820 -24.92 0.10 -0.78
CA SER A 820 -24.75 -0.22 -2.21
C SER A 820 -23.96 0.82 -2.99
N VAL A 821 -23.92 2.08 -2.52
CA VAL A 821 -23.03 3.12 -3.07
C VAL A 821 -21.56 2.72 -2.93
N GLY A 822 -21.21 1.99 -1.86
CA GLY A 822 -19.86 1.48 -1.61
C GLY A 822 -19.55 0.14 -2.29
N LEU A 823 -20.43 -0.36 -3.16
CA LEU A 823 -20.39 -1.68 -3.79
C LEU A 823 -20.46 -2.83 -2.78
N CYS A 824 -19.36 -3.22 -2.15
CA CYS A 824 -19.29 -4.23 -1.08
C CYS A 824 -17.99 -4.09 -0.26
N PRO A 825 -17.93 -4.59 0.99
CA PRO A 825 -16.66 -4.65 1.73
C PRO A 825 -15.70 -5.69 1.11
N PRO A 826 -14.37 -5.57 1.32
CA PRO A 826 -13.40 -6.53 0.79
C PRO A 826 -13.71 -7.97 1.18
N LEU A 827 -13.75 -8.88 0.20
CA LEU A 827 -14.10 -10.30 0.40
C LEU A 827 -13.19 -11.01 1.40
N SER A 828 -11.89 -10.67 1.41
CA SER A 828 -10.95 -11.23 2.39
C SER A 828 -11.30 -10.89 3.85
N GLY A 829 -11.91 -9.73 4.10
CA GLY A 829 -12.45 -9.35 5.40
C GLY A 829 -13.74 -10.12 5.73
N GLN A 830 -14.59 -10.37 4.73
CA GLN A 830 -15.82 -11.17 4.88
C GLN A 830 -15.49 -12.64 5.23
N ILE A 831 -14.52 -13.25 4.54
CA ILE A 831 -14.01 -14.60 4.85
C ILE A 831 -13.42 -14.66 6.27
N GLY A 832 -12.76 -13.59 6.71
CA GLY A 832 -12.32 -13.46 8.10
C GLY A 832 -13.49 -13.47 9.09
N VAL A 833 -14.60 -12.79 8.77
CA VAL A 833 -15.82 -12.83 9.59
C VAL A 833 -16.37 -14.24 9.67
N ASP A 834 -16.47 -14.96 8.55
CA ASP A 834 -16.91 -16.36 8.53
C ASP A 834 -16.06 -17.25 9.44
N SER A 835 -14.72 -17.08 9.35
CA SER A 835 -13.77 -17.84 10.16
C SER A 835 -13.92 -17.56 11.66
N MET A 836 -14.27 -16.33 12.04
CA MET A 836 -14.48 -15.91 13.41
C MET A 836 -15.79 -16.47 13.99
N VAL A 837 -16.89 -16.40 13.24
CA VAL A 837 -18.22 -16.80 13.72
C VAL A 837 -18.44 -18.32 13.64
N ARG A 838 -17.63 -19.04 12.87
CA ARG A 838 -17.64 -20.50 12.76
C ARG A 838 -16.27 -21.10 13.11
N PRO A 839 -15.85 -21.07 14.39
CA PRO A 839 -14.62 -21.73 14.84
C PRO A 839 -14.67 -23.25 14.62
N PRO A 840 -13.53 -23.96 14.68
CA PRO A 840 -13.52 -25.41 14.53
C PRO A 840 -14.31 -26.06 15.66
N LYS A 841 -15.03 -27.15 15.36
CA LYS A 841 -15.86 -27.87 16.33
C LYS A 841 -15.04 -28.94 17.05
N LYS A 842 -15.39 -29.22 18.32
CA LYS A 842 -14.78 -30.30 19.10
C LYS A 842 -14.84 -31.63 18.33
N GLY A 843 -13.69 -32.28 18.14
CA GLY A 843 -13.54 -33.49 17.33
C GLY A 843 -13.11 -33.26 15.88
N GLY A 844 -13.04 -32.00 15.40
CA GLY A 844 -12.41 -31.65 14.13
C GLY A 844 -10.88 -31.64 14.22
N GLU A 845 -10.20 -31.89 13.09
CA GLU A 845 -8.73 -31.95 13.00
C GLU A 845 -8.06 -30.66 13.50
N SER A 846 -8.73 -29.52 13.35
CA SER A 846 -8.23 -28.19 13.71
C SER A 846 -8.53 -27.74 15.15
N TYR A 847 -9.40 -28.45 15.88
CA TYR A 847 -9.96 -27.96 17.14
C TYR A 847 -8.93 -27.83 18.26
N ASP A 848 -8.12 -28.86 18.49
CA ASP A 848 -7.21 -28.88 19.65
C ASP A 848 -6.15 -27.78 19.56
N LEU A 849 -5.63 -27.54 18.35
CA LEU A 849 -4.69 -26.44 18.09
C LEU A 849 -5.34 -25.08 18.30
N TRP A 850 -6.51 -24.85 17.67
CA TRP A 850 -7.25 -23.60 17.83
C TRP A 850 -7.60 -23.33 19.31
N HIS A 851 -8.04 -24.35 20.03
CA HIS A 851 -8.38 -24.23 21.44
C HIS A 851 -7.16 -23.88 22.30
N SER A 852 -6.00 -24.49 22.03
CA SER A 852 -4.73 -24.17 22.69
C SER A 852 -4.28 -22.73 22.42
N GLU A 853 -4.31 -22.28 21.17
CA GLU A 853 -3.89 -20.93 20.76
C GLU A 853 -4.77 -19.83 21.37
N THR A 854 -6.09 -20.03 21.32
CA THR A 854 -7.04 -19.07 21.87
C THR A 854 -6.99 -19.04 23.40
N SER A 855 -6.92 -20.21 24.06
CA SER A 855 -6.84 -20.28 25.52
C SER A 855 -5.54 -19.70 26.06
N SER A 856 -4.40 -19.98 25.42
CA SER A 856 -3.11 -19.40 25.82
C SER A 856 -3.08 -17.89 25.66
N THR A 857 -3.67 -17.35 24.58
CA THR A 857 -3.80 -15.90 24.37
C THR A 857 -4.70 -15.26 25.44
N HIS A 858 -5.84 -15.88 25.76
CA HIS A 858 -6.72 -15.41 26.84
C HIS A 858 -6.01 -15.39 28.20
N ALA A 859 -5.34 -16.49 28.56
CA ALA A 859 -4.61 -16.60 29.82
C ALA A 859 -3.49 -15.55 29.93
N ALA A 860 -2.71 -15.35 28.85
CA ALA A 860 -1.66 -14.36 28.82
C ALA A 860 -2.20 -12.94 29.01
N LEU A 861 -3.31 -12.57 28.34
CA LEU A 861 -3.90 -11.25 28.50
C LEU A 861 -4.48 -11.06 29.91
N ALA A 862 -5.16 -12.07 30.46
CA ALA A 862 -5.70 -12.00 31.82
C ALA A 862 -4.57 -11.78 32.85
N GLN A 863 -3.50 -12.55 32.76
CA GLN A 863 -2.32 -12.42 33.62
C GLN A 863 -1.69 -11.03 33.51
N ARG A 864 -1.48 -10.54 32.28
CA ARG A 864 -0.86 -9.22 32.02
C ARG A 864 -1.70 -8.09 32.60
N THR A 865 -3.01 -8.10 32.34
CA THR A 865 -3.94 -7.08 32.84
C THR A 865 -3.95 -7.04 34.37
N GLN A 866 -4.01 -8.22 35.03
CA GLN A 866 -3.96 -8.31 36.49
C GLN A 866 -2.66 -7.78 37.07
N LEU A 867 -1.52 -8.21 36.52
CA LEU A 867 -0.20 -7.77 36.97
C LEU A 867 -0.01 -6.26 36.82
N MET A 868 -0.35 -5.72 35.64
CA MET A 868 -0.22 -4.29 35.37
C MET A 868 -1.12 -3.47 36.29
N ALA A 869 -2.38 -3.87 36.49
CA ALA A 869 -3.28 -3.17 37.38
C ALA A 869 -2.77 -3.18 38.83
N ALA A 870 -2.29 -4.33 39.33
CA ALA A 870 -1.76 -4.44 40.69
C ALA A 870 -0.53 -3.55 40.92
N ARG A 871 0.39 -3.53 39.94
CA ARG A 871 1.63 -2.73 39.99
C ARG A 871 1.36 -1.24 39.88
N LEU A 872 0.48 -0.82 38.97
CA LEU A 872 0.07 0.58 38.85
C LEU A 872 -0.63 1.09 40.11
N ASN A 873 -1.49 0.29 40.75
CA ASN A 873 -2.14 0.64 42.02
C ASN A 873 -1.17 0.76 43.21
N ALA A 874 0.04 0.22 43.11
CA ALA A 874 1.06 0.36 44.15
C ALA A 874 1.84 1.70 44.07
N LEU A 875 1.62 2.50 43.02
CA LEU A 875 2.28 3.78 42.82
C LEU A 875 1.56 4.93 43.57
N PRO A 876 2.31 5.92 44.08
CA PRO A 876 1.72 7.05 44.78
C PRO A 876 0.83 7.89 43.85
N GLY A 877 -0.41 8.15 44.23
CA GLY A 877 -1.32 8.97 43.44
C GLY A 877 -1.81 8.31 42.15
N VAL A 878 -1.67 6.99 41.99
CA VAL A 878 -2.24 6.24 40.87
C VAL A 878 -3.34 5.31 41.39
N SER A 879 -4.50 5.31 40.71
CA SER A 879 -5.54 4.31 40.91
C SER A 879 -5.96 3.71 39.57
N CYS A 880 -6.10 2.40 39.49
CA CYS A 880 -6.45 1.70 38.27
C CYS A 880 -7.50 0.62 38.55
N VAL A 881 -8.69 0.81 38.00
CA VAL A 881 -9.73 -0.23 38.01
C VAL A 881 -9.21 -1.45 37.23
N GLN A 882 -9.39 -2.64 37.78
CA GLN A 882 -9.05 -3.88 37.10
C GLN A 882 -9.97 -4.07 35.89
N SER A 883 -9.40 -4.41 34.73
CA SER A 883 -10.16 -4.68 33.51
C SER A 883 -10.55 -6.17 33.46
N PRO A 884 -11.85 -6.53 33.51
CA PRO A 884 -12.30 -7.90 33.30
C PRO A 884 -12.37 -8.30 31.81
N GLY A 885 -12.19 -7.35 30.87
CA GLY A 885 -12.12 -7.64 29.44
C GLY A 885 -11.49 -6.55 28.58
N ALA A 886 -11.60 -6.72 27.26
CA ALA A 886 -10.92 -5.91 26.23
C ALA A 886 -9.38 -6.05 26.27
N LEU A 887 -8.64 -4.97 26.01
CA LEU A 887 -7.18 -4.98 25.79
C LEU A 887 -6.45 -3.84 26.54
N TYR A 888 -7.14 -3.10 27.40
CA TYR A 888 -6.66 -1.83 27.93
C TYR A 888 -6.89 -1.70 29.43
N LEU A 889 -6.02 -0.89 30.05
CA LEU A 889 -6.24 -0.28 31.36
C LEU A 889 -6.35 1.23 31.18
N PHE A 890 -7.12 1.86 32.08
CA PHE A 890 -7.34 3.30 32.11
C PHE A 890 -7.02 3.88 33.51
N PRO A 891 -5.74 3.87 33.92
CA PRO A 891 -5.31 4.42 35.19
C PRO A 891 -5.63 5.91 35.32
N LYS A 892 -6.12 6.28 36.50
CA LYS A 892 -6.23 7.64 37.00
C LYS A 892 -4.94 8.06 37.68
N ILE A 893 -4.53 9.30 37.42
CA ILE A 893 -3.33 9.90 38.00
C ILE A 893 -3.70 11.18 38.77
N THR A 894 -3.23 11.26 40.00
CA THR A 894 -3.31 12.45 40.84
C THR A 894 -1.97 13.17 40.77
N LEU A 895 -1.91 14.22 39.95
CA LEU A 895 -0.68 14.96 39.68
C LEU A 895 -0.37 15.97 40.81
N PRO A 896 0.90 16.11 41.24
CA PRO A 896 1.29 17.14 42.20
C PRO A 896 0.97 18.57 41.73
N PRO A 897 0.74 19.53 42.65
CA PRO A 897 0.40 20.92 42.28
C PRO A 897 1.39 21.59 41.33
N ARG A 898 2.70 21.34 41.49
CA ARG A 898 3.71 21.92 40.58
C ARG A 898 3.63 21.34 39.17
N ALA A 899 3.23 20.07 39.02
CA ALA A 899 2.97 19.49 37.69
C ALA A 899 1.77 20.17 37.02
N LEU A 900 0.70 20.47 37.77
CA LEU A 900 -0.46 21.20 37.25
C LEU A 900 -0.08 22.63 36.81
N GLU A 901 0.73 23.33 37.60
CA GLU A 901 1.26 24.64 37.23
C GLU A 901 2.14 24.58 35.98
N GLU A 902 2.99 23.56 35.87
CA GLU A 902 3.86 23.37 34.71
C GLU A 902 3.06 23.04 33.45
N ALA A 903 2.02 22.21 33.55
CA ALA A 903 1.10 21.92 32.45
C ALA A 903 0.48 23.21 31.91
N LYS A 904 0.00 24.06 32.83
CA LYS A 904 -0.57 25.37 32.52
C LYS A 904 0.45 26.31 31.88
N LYS A 905 1.70 26.35 32.36
CA LYS A 905 2.79 27.14 31.76
C LYS A 905 3.10 26.69 30.33
N ARG A 906 3.02 25.39 30.05
CA ARG A 906 3.25 24.80 28.72
C ARG A 906 2.03 24.87 27.80
N GLY A 907 0.88 25.34 28.30
CA GLY A 907 -0.37 25.37 27.53
C GLY A 907 -0.84 23.96 27.12
N LYS A 908 -0.62 22.97 27.98
CA LYS A 908 -1.00 21.56 27.75
C LYS A 908 -1.94 21.09 28.86
N GLU A 909 -2.85 20.18 28.52
CA GLU A 909 -3.60 19.43 29.53
C GLU A 909 -2.64 18.61 30.41
N PRO A 910 -2.92 18.46 31.72
CA PRO A 910 -2.01 17.78 32.64
C PRO A 910 -1.64 16.35 32.23
N ASP A 911 -2.61 15.59 31.72
CA ASP A 911 -2.40 14.23 31.25
C ASP A 911 -1.63 14.14 29.91
N VAL A 912 -1.82 15.11 29.01
CA VAL A 912 -1.04 15.24 27.77
C VAL A 912 0.42 15.52 28.09
N MET A 913 0.69 16.41 29.05
CA MET A 913 2.05 16.71 29.50
C MET A 913 2.70 15.46 30.11
N TYR A 914 1.99 14.78 31.02
CA TYR A 914 2.45 13.52 31.62
C TYR A 914 2.76 12.44 30.56
N ALA A 915 1.88 12.24 29.58
CA ALA A 915 2.08 11.27 28.50
C ALA A 915 3.25 11.64 27.56
N LEU A 916 3.46 12.92 27.29
CA LEU A 916 4.58 13.40 26.46
C LEU A 916 5.92 13.20 27.17
N GLU A 917 6.00 13.48 28.47
CA GLU A 917 7.21 13.24 29.25
C GLU A 917 7.49 11.74 29.40
N MET A 918 6.45 10.92 29.55
CA MET A 918 6.60 9.46 29.56
C MET A 918 7.25 8.98 28.26
N LEU A 919 6.75 9.45 27.12
CA LEU A 919 7.32 9.12 25.81
C LEU A 919 8.77 9.59 25.69
N ASP A 920 9.10 10.78 26.18
CA ASP A 920 10.45 11.36 26.10
C ASP A 920 11.47 10.63 26.96
N LYS A 921 11.07 10.16 28.15
CA LYS A 921 11.95 9.46 29.09
C LYS A 921 12.07 7.96 28.81
N THR A 922 10.99 7.31 28.36
CA THR A 922 10.92 5.84 28.28
C THR A 922 10.74 5.26 26.89
N GLY A 923 10.31 6.08 25.92
CA GLY A 923 9.91 5.59 24.60
C GLY A 923 8.55 4.90 24.59
N VAL A 924 7.82 4.86 25.72
CA VAL A 924 6.47 4.29 25.79
C VAL A 924 5.45 5.30 25.30
N CYS A 925 4.75 4.97 24.20
CA CYS A 925 3.69 5.81 23.65
C CYS A 925 2.32 5.36 24.21
N VAL A 926 1.77 6.12 25.15
CA VAL A 926 0.39 5.97 25.66
C VAL A 926 -0.57 6.95 24.96
N VAL A 927 -1.86 6.94 25.32
CA VAL A 927 -2.82 7.99 24.93
C VAL A 927 -3.34 8.69 26.18
N ALA A 928 -3.27 10.03 26.22
CA ALA A 928 -3.80 10.83 27.33
C ALA A 928 -5.33 10.68 27.47
N GLY A 929 -5.83 10.76 28.70
CA GLY A 929 -7.24 10.60 29.06
C GLY A 929 -8.16 11.62 28.41
N SER A 930 -7.69 12.85 28.27
CA SER A 930 -8.33 13.96 27.55
C SER A 930 -8.73 13.58 26.13
N GLY A 931 -7.96 12.71 25.46
CA GLY A 931 -8.29 12.18 24.14
C GLY A 931 -9.53 11.27 24.08
N PHE A 932 -9.99 10.75 25.22
CA PHE A 932 -11.20 9.91 25.36
C PHE A 932 -12.37 10.68 26.00
N GLY A 933 -12.14 11.92 26.44
CA GLY A 933 -12.99 12.62 27.39
C GLY A 933 -12.86 12.06 28.81
N GLN A 934 -12.96 12.92 29.80
CA GLN A 934 -12.94 12.57 31.23
C GLN A 934 -13.64 13.65 32.05
N LYS A 935 -13.91 13.40 33.33
CA LYS A 935 -14.49 14.41 34.22
C LYS A 935 -13.50 15.55 34.43
N GLU A 936 -14.03 16.77 34.57
CA GLU A 936 -13.21 17.96 34.78
C GLU A 936 -12.38 17.84 36.07
N GLY A 937 -11.10 18.19 36.00
CA GLY A 937 -10.16 18.09 37.12
C GLY A 937 -9.56 16.70 37.33
N GLU A 938 -10.01 15.67 36.60
CA GLU A 938 -9.38 14.35 36.60
C GLU A 938 -8.39 14.21 35.45
N ALA A 939 -7.36 13.38 35.67
CA ALA A 939 -6.35 13.06 34.66
C ALA A 939 -6.19 11.54 34.58
N HIS A 940 -6.19 11.02 33.35
CA HIS A 940 -6.01 9.59 33.07
C HIS A 940 -5.06 9.38 31.90
N TYR A 941 -4.68 8.14 31.65
CA TYR A 941 -4.12 7.73 30.37
C TYR A 941 -4.54 6.30 30.05
N ARG A 942 -4.65 5.96 28.78
CA ARG A 942 -4.88 4.58 28.34
C ARG A 942 -3.56 3.90 28.03
N VAL A 943 -3.43 2.67 28.54
CA VAL A 943 -2.31 1.77 28.27
C VAL A 943 -2.84 0.42 27.76
N THR A 944 -2.14 -0.19 26.79
CA THR A 944 -2.46 -1.54 26.30
C THR A 944 -1.84 -2.63 27.17
N CYS A 945 -2.54 -3.75 27.31
CA CYS A 945 -2.04 -4.98 27.96
C CYS A 945 -1.43 -5.98 26.96
N LEU A 946 -1.14 -5.52 25.74
CA LEU A 946 -0.67 -6.34 24.63
C LEU A 946 0.83 -6.63 24.66
N CYS A 947 1.62 -5.77 25.31
CA CYS A 947 3.07 -5.81 25.26
C CYS A 947 3.62 -7.14 25.81
N PRO A 948 4.50 -7.85 25.06
CA PRO A 948 5.28 -8.95 25.61
C PRO A 948 6.30 -8.42 26.63
N GLY A 949 6.76 -9.28 27.54
CA GLY A 949 7.68 -8.84 28.61
C GLY A 949 7.03 -7.85 29.58
N VAL A 950 5.81 -8.16 30.04
CA VAL A 950 4.96 -7.28 30.85
C VAL A 950 5.66 -6.71 32.10
N GLU A 951 6.58 -7.46 32.71
CA GLU A 951 7.36 -7.02 33.88
C GLU A 951 8.31 -5.86 33.56
N GLU A 952 9.08 -5.96 32.46
CA GLU A 952 9.94 -4.87 32.00
C GLU A 952 9.08 -3.67 31.59
N TYR A 953 7.97 -3.94 30.89
CA TYR A 953 7.07 -2.92 30.39
C TYR A 953 6.43 -2.11 31.53
N VAL A 954 5.87 -2.78 32.55
CA VAL A 954 5.31 -2.09 33.72
C VAL A 954 6.41 -1.44 34.55
N GLY A 955 7.61 -2.03 34.63
CA GLY A 955 8.76 -1.43 35.29
C GLY A 955 9.17 -0.08 34.70
N LEU A 956 9.11 0.10 33.37
CA LEU A 956 9.34 1.39 32.72
C LEU A 956 8.29 2.44 33.13
N LEU A 957 7.01 2.04 33.24
CA LEU A 957 5.93 2.92 33.68
C LEU A 957 6.12 3.34 35.14
N GLU A 958 6.49 2.40 36.02
CA GLU A 958 6.74 2.67 37.44
C GLU A 958 7.95 3.57 37.65
N GLY A 959 9.06 3.29 36.96
CA GLY A 959 10.28 4.10 37.04
C GLY A 959 10.02 5.54 36.63
N PHE A 960 9.40 5.74 35.47
CA PHE A 960 8.98 7.07 35.01
C PHE A 960 8.08 7.77 36.03
N HIS A 961 7.04 7.08 36.51
CA HIS A 961 6.08 7.70 37.41
C HIS A 961 6.74 8.18 38.72
N ARG A 962 7.62 7.38 39.32
CA ARG A 962 8.33 7.77 40.55
C ARG A 962 9.23 8.98 40.32
N GLU A 963 10.02 8.98 39.25
CA GLU A 963 10.87 10.12 38.90
C GLU A 963 10.05 11.39 38.63
N PHE A 964 8.94 11.27 37.90
CA PHE A 964 8.03 12.38 37.64
C PHE A 964 7.41 12.90 38.94
N TYR A 965 6.96 12.00 39.81
CA TYR A 965 6.35 12.39 41.08
C TYR A 965 7.38 13.09 41.98
N GLU A 966 8.61 12.60 42.07
CA GLU A 966 9.70 13.24 42.82
C GLU A 966 10.08 14.62 42.25
N GLU A 967 10.14 14.77 40.94
CA GLU A 967 10.48 16.03 40.25
C GLU A 967 9.47 17.16 40.53
N TYR A 968 8.18 16.80 40.59
CA TYR A 968 7.07 17.75 40.70
C TYR A 968 6.39 17.80 42.08
N SER A 969 6.78 16.95 43.03
CA SER A 969 6.29 17.04 44.42
C SER A 969 6.75 18.30 45.16
#